data_AF-A0A565CLD0-F1
#
_entry.id   AF-A0A565CLD0-F1
#
_cell.length_a   1.000
_cell.length_b   1.000
_cell.length_c   1.000
_cell.angle_alpha   90.00
_cell.angle_beta   90.00
_cell.angle_gamma   90.00
#
_symmetry.space_group_name_H-M   'P 1'
#
loop_
_entity.id
_entity.type
_entity.pdbx_description
1 polymer ?
#
loop_
_entity_poly.entity_id
_entity_poly.type
_entity_poly.pdbx_seq_one_letter_code
_entity_poly.pdbx_strand_id
1 'polypeptide(L)'
;MSSQMEIRKRKTNGDGGASDTGGNDRDLFSGSSKSGQIRSPSRIFFFCLAFRVVNALLIQTYFNPDEHWQSLEVAHRTVFGYGYLTWEWKRGIRSYLHPMLFAFLYKVLDLTGLDTPYTMSKSPRIMQSIFSALGDLYLYKLSDALYGENVASWSLFCQMANWFIFFCLNRTFSNCLETVLTIMGLYYWPCIRDSSKAYPVNRKWGLVIAALACAIRPTSAIIWLYVGMLELFLTCNKVKFIILEVIPIGSLVLGFTCLLDRLMYGSWVIVPLNFLKFNFLSSGGDYYGTHPWHWYITQGFLVMLFTFTPFSIAGIIKSKNQKLSVLILWVLALYSVLGHKEFRFVLPVLPIALIFSGYAFAQMEASDSSSSIAKKKQVPQKSHIFKWSPKLRLSVFFLLVTNIPMALYMSLVHQRGTETAMNYLSEEAYKERVKSILFLMPCHSTPYYSTLHHNIPMRFLDCTPSEEKGELDESDRFLMDPLGFASDLAIHWSEPPSHIGLSLREKGMLVGFEKKDMDRISTLPNEIVSHILFFLSIKEAALTSLLSKRWRNRKFSLKVRQSVESSHIIRWIINLTSRGIVDLDLDTLTSKVITLPSEIFTCKTIVKLKLGWGVVIAKVPENASLPSLKTLFLYCVRFSGREVETLISACHVLEELTIFGDPWDLEQCRTVSCPTLERLTLPCKSHKEVKVSRLLTFDTPSLAYLEYSDYVADEYPIVNLGSLVEAKLTLDSKRPISESNPKNMIKGLRNVEILNLSSLKTSRGFLLMC
;
A
#
# COMPACT_ATOMS: atom_id res chain seq x y z
N MET A 1 69.34 75.63 20.79
CA MET A 1 68.26 76.44 20.19
C MET A 1 66.93 75.93 20.72
N SER A 2 66.29 76.77 21.53
CA SER A 2 64.91 76.76 22.10
C SER A 2 64.26 75.45 22.54
N SER A 3 63.65 75.30 23.71
CA SER A 3 63.47 76.10 24.94
C SER A 3 62.49 75.29 25.81
N GLN A 4 62.78 75.13 27.12
CA GLN A 4 61.89 75.27 28.31
C GLN A 4 60.44 74.69 28.25
N MET A 5 59.78 74.20 29.30
CA MET A 5 59.87 74.29 30.76
C MET A 5 58.70 73.45 31.32
N GLU A 6 58.79 73.02 32.59
CA GLU A 6 57.78 73.15 33.69
C GLU A 6 56.26 72.97 33.44
N ILE A 7 55.34 72.60 34.36
CA ILE A 7 55.26 72.05 35.73
C ILE A 7 53.73 71.98 36.05
N ARG A 8 53.31 71.16 37.03
CA ARG A 8 52.11 71.27 37.92
C ARG A 8 50.67 70.95 37.45
N LYS A 9 50.15 69.92 38.16
CA LYS A 9 49.03 69.91 39.13
C LYS A 9 47.72 70.65 38.77
N ARG A 10 46.59 69.94 38.93
CA ARG A 10 45.65 70.16 40.05
C ARG A 10 44.62 69.02 40.19
N LYS A 11 44.60 68.43 41.39
CA LYS A 11 43.42 67.82 42.03
C LYS A 11 42.53 68.96 42.55
N THR A 12 41.22 68.83 42.39
CA THR A 12 40.23 69.51 43.21
C THR A 12 39.19 68.49 43.65
N ASN A 13 39.21 68.15 44.94
CA ASN A 13 38.06 67.61 45.65
C ASN A 13 37.10 68.78 45.95
N GLY A 14 35.80 68.51 45.91
CA GLY A 14 34.75 69.37 46.43
C GLY A 14 33.57 68.50 46.87
N ASP A 15 33.45 68.34 48.18
CA ASP A 15 32.29 67.81 48.89
C ASP A 15 31.05 68.69 48.67
N GLY A 16 29.87 68.07 48.76
CA GLY A 16 28.59 68.78 48.81
C GLY A 16 27.42 67.82 48.70
N GLY A 17 27.06 67.18 49.80
CA GLY A 17 25.86 66.35 49.89
C GLY A 17 24.56 67.16 49.89
N ALA A 18 23.55 66.62 49.23
CA ALA A 18 22.15 66.76 49.63
C ALA A 18 21.36 65.59 49.04
N SER A 19 20.73 64.86 49.95
CA SER A 19 19.75 63.80 49.75
C SER A 19 18.61 64.21 48.82
N ASP A 20 18.27 63.37 47.85
CA ASP A 20 16.87 62.97 47.73
C ASP A 20 16.67 61.61 47.05
N THR A 21 15.60 60.98 47.48
CA THR A 21 15.23 59.57 47.35
C THR A 21 14.66 59.20 46.00
N GLY A 22 15.03 58.02 45.47
CA GLY A 22 14.42 57.48 44.26
C GLY A 22 15.19 56.30 43.66
N GLY A 23 14.99 55.11 44.21
CA GLY A 23 15.60 53.89 43.72
C GLY A 23 15.13 53.50 42.32
N ASN A 24 16.05 52.97 41.50
CA ASN A 24 15.78 51.78 40.71
C ASN A 24 17.07 51.15 40.20
N ASP A 25 17.26 49.90 40.62
CA ASP A 25 18.35 49.01 40.29
C ASP A 25 18.52 48.84 38.77
N ARG A 26 19.51 49.53 38.21
CA ARG A 26 20.12 49.22 36.91
C ARG A 26 21.62 49.38 37.03
N ASP A 27 22.28 48.51 37.75
CA ASP A 27 23.73 48.26 37.60
C ASP A 27 24.15 47.09 38.47
N LEU A 28 23.85 45.86 38.04
CA LEU A 28 24.47 44.68 38.65
C LEU A 28 24.67 43.52 37.67
N PHE A 29 25.25 43.78 36.49
CA PHE A 29 25.91 42.74 35.68
C PHE A 29 27.04 43.33 34.81
N SER A 30 28.05 43.94 35.44
CA SER A 30 29.38 44.13 34.84
C SER A 30 30.37 43.12 35.41
N GLY A 31 29.99 41.84 35.37
CA GLY A 31 30.88 40.72 35.70
C GLY A 31 31.41 40.08 34.42
N SER A 32 32.67 40.33 34.10
CA SER A 32 33.47 39.65 33.07
C SER A 32 33.31 38.12 33.17
N SER A 33 32.40 37.57 32.37
CA SER A 33 32.18 36.13 32.18
C SER A 33 32.60 35.79 30.75
N LYS A 34 33.62 34.92 30.67
CA LYS A 34 34.25 34.37 29.47
C LYS A 34 33.30 34.26 28.27
N SER A 35 33.75 34.85 27.16
CA SER A 35 33.20 34.72 25.81
C SER A 35 32.68 33.31 25.52
N GLY A 36 31.35 33.15 25.51
CA GLY A 36 30.69 32.03 24.86
C GLY A 36 31.09 32.04 23.39
N GLN A 37 31.79 31.00 22.96
CA GLN A 37 32.28 30.85 21.60
C GLN A 37 31.06 30.64 20.69
N ILE A 38 30.59 31.72 20.04
CA ILE A 38 29.51 31.69 19.04
C ILE A 38 29.76 30.50 18.12
N ARG A 39 28.81 29.55 18.05
CA ARG A 39 28.93 28.41 17.13
C ARG A 39 29.13 28.94 15.71
N SER A 40 30.24 28.57 15.09
CA SER A 40 30.58 29.02 13.73
C SER A 40 29.41 28.73 12.77
N PRO A 41 28.89 29.74 12.03
CA PRO A 41 27.80 29.56 11.07
C PRO A 41 28.08 28.46 10.05
N SER A 42 29.35 28.28 9.67
CA SER A 42 29.78 27.20 8.77
C SER A 42 29.53 25.81 9.37
N ARG A 43 29.79 25.62 10.66
CA ARG A 43 29.54 24.33 11.34
C ARG A 43 28.05 24.01 11.38
N ILE A 44 27.21 25.01 11.65
CA ILE A 44 25.75 24.86 11.65
C ILE A 44 25.27 24.50 10.25
N PHE A 45 25.76 25.20 9.22
CA PHE A 45 25.41 24.90 7.84
C PHE A 45 25.76 23.46 7.44
N PHE A 46 26.99 23.01 7.68
CA PHE A 46 27.38 21.64 7.32
C PHE A 46 26.60 20.57 8.10
N PHE A 47 26.26 20.83 9.36
CA PHE A 47 25.38 19.95 10.13
C PHE A 47 23.97 19.88 9.53
N CYS A 48 23.37 21.03 9.21
CA CYS A 48 22.05 21.09 8.57
C CYS A 48 22.09 20.43 7.18
N LEU A 49 23.15 20.66 6.40
CA LEU A 49 23.33 20.06 5.09
C LEU A 49 23.42 18.54 5.18
N ALA A 50 24.27 18.00 6.06
CA ALA A 50 24.37 16.56 6.26
C ALA A 50 23.03 15.96 6.65
N PHE A 51 22.31 16.58 7.58
CA PHE A 51 20.96 16.15 7.97
C PHE A 51 19.97 16.19 6.80
N ARG A 52 19.95 17.27 6.02
CA ARG A 52 19.02 17.43 4.89
C ARG A 52 19.35 16.52 3.72
N VAL A 53 20.63 16.20 3.47
CA VAL A 53 21.03 15.20 2.47
C VAL A 53 20.52 13.82 2.89
N VAL A 54 20.73 13.41 4.15
CA VAL A 54 20.20 12.14 4.67
C VAL A 54 18.68 12.11 4.57
N ASN A 55 17.99 13.18 4.97
CA ASN A 55 16.54 13.31 4.84
C ASN A 55 16.10 13.18 3.36
N ALA A 56 16.75 13.87 2.42
CA ALA A 56 16.41 13.79 0.99
C ALA A 56 16.50 12.36 0.44
N LEU A 57 17.49 11.57 0.90
CA LEU A 57 17.64 10.16 0.54
C LEU A 57 16.61 9.24 1.21
N LEU A 58 16.11 9.62 2.39
CA LEU A 58 15.05 8.90 3.09
C LEU A 58 13.67 9.11 2.46
N ILE A 59 13.44 10.19 1.71
CA ILE A 59 12.16 10.43 1.04
C ILE A 59 12.02 9.47 -0.15
N GLN A 60 11.13 8.49 -0.01
CA GLN A 60 10.81 7.45 -1.00
C GLN A 60 9.34 7.48 -1.42
N THR A 61 8.59 8.48 -0.99
CA THR A 61 7.15 8.58 -1.17
C THR A 61 6.75 9.72 -2.08
N TYR A 62 5.58 9.58 -2.70
CA TYR A 62 4.91 10.62 -3.47
C TYR A 62 4.01 11.47 -2.55
N PHE A 63 3.88 12.77 -2.80
CA PHE A 63 2.98 13.65 -2.02
C PHE A 63 1.97 14.40 -2.88
N ASN A 64 2.42 15.08 -3.93
CA ASN A 64 1.54 15.88 -4.79
C ASN A 64 2.12 15.95 -6.21
N PRO A 65 1.27 15.96 -7.26
CA PRO A 65 1.71 16.04 -8.66
C PRO A 65 2.69 17.18 -8.95
N ASP A 66 2.50 18.33 -8.31
CA ASP A 66 3.33 19.50 -8.57
C ASP A 66 4.81 19.30 -8.24
N GLU A 67 5.16 18.27 -7.48
CA GLU A 67 6.55 17.90 -7.19
C GLU A 67 7.32 17.55 -8.48
N HIS A 68 6.63 16.97 -9.47
CA HIS A 68 7.22 16.53 -10.73
C HIS A 68 6.72 17.39 -11.89
N TRP A 69 5.42 17.63 -11.99
CA TRP A 69 4.77 18.22 -13.17
C TRP A 69 4.95 19.75 -13.28
N GLN A 70 5.33 20.43 -12.19
CA GLN A 70 5.63 21.88 -12.19
C GLN A 70 7.13 22.20 -12.12
N SER A 71 7.99 21.18 -12.08
CA SER A 71 9.43 21.38 -11.94
C SER A 71 10.22 20.35 -12.75
N LEU A 72 10.29 19.10 -12.29
CA LEU A 72 11.20 18.09 -12.82
C LEU A 72 10.87 17.65 -14.25
N GLU A 73 9.61 17.47 -14.59
CA GLU A 73 9.18 17.06 -15.94
C GLU A 73 9.46 18.17 -16.97
N VAL A 74 9.21 19.42 -16.58
CA VAL A 74 9.47 20.61 -17.41
C VAL A 74 10.97 20.80 -17.62
N ALA A 75 11.75 20.63 -16.56
CA ALA A 75 13.21 20.67 -16.60
C ALA A 75 13.78 19.56 -17.50
N HIS A 76 13.28 18.33 -17.34
CA HIS A 76 13.67 17.18 -18.16
C HIS A 76 13.41 17.46 -19.65
N ARG A 77 12.19 17.87 -20.00
CA ARG A 77 11.86 18.21 -21.40
C ARG A 77 12.74 19.30 -21.98
N THR A 78 13.07 20.31 -21.16
CA THR A 78 13.94 21.41 -21.60
C THR A 78 15.35 20.94 -21.97
N VAL A 79 15.89 19.96 -21.24
CA VAL A 79 17.27 19.48 -21.45
C VAL A 79 17.34 18.41 -22.54
N PHE A 80 16.46 17.41 -22.49
CA PHE A 80 16.54 16.21 -23.33
C PHE A 80 15.65 16.27 -24.58
N GLY A 81 14.77 17.26 -24.70
CA GLY A 81 13.88 17.44 -25.85
C GLY A 81 12.63 16.55 -25.86
N TYR A 82 12.51 15.60 -24.95
CA TYR A 82 11.31 14.77 -24.74
C TYR A 82 10.79 14.86 -23.31
N GLY A 83 9.48 14.67 -23.14
CA GLY A 83 8.76 14.93 -21.88
C GLY A 83 7.38 15.52 -22.14
N TYR A 84 6.62 15.81 -21.11
CA TYR A 84 5.27 16.37 -21.22
C TYR A 84 5.14 17.76 -20.60
N LEU A 85 4.40 18.65 -21.28
CA LEU A 85 3.99 19.95 -20.73
C LEU A 85 2.48 19.93 -20.47
N THR A 86 2.12 20.17 -19.22
CA THR A 86 0.70 20.30 -18.83
C THR A 86 0.06 21.51 -19.48
N TRP A 87 -1.27 21.54 -19.48
CA TRP A 87 -2.05 22.64 -20.04
C TRP A 87 -1.70 24.01 -19.41
N GLU A 88 -1.25 24.03 -18.15
CA GLU A 88 -0.83 25.25 -17.45
C GLU A 88 0.39 25.90 -18.11
N TRP A 89 1.34 25.08 -18.55
CA TRP A 89 2.49 25.55 -19.31
C TRP A 89 2.03 26.03 -20.68
N LYS A 90 1.17 25.28 -21.37
CA LYS A 90 0.63 25.70 -22.69
C LYS A 90 -0.11 27.04 -22.64
N ARG A 91 -0.82 27.34 -21.54
CA ARG A 91 -1.53 28.62 -21.30
C ARG A 91 -0.62 29.73 -20.74
N GLY A 92 0.65 29.46 -20.47
CA GLY A 92 1.59 30.49 -19.99
C GLY A 92 1.24 31.05 -18.60
N ILE A 93 0.72 30.20 -17.70
CA ILE A 93 0.37 30.59 -16.31
C ILE A 93 1.43 30.19 -15.27
N ARG A 94 2.52 29.55 -15.70
CA ARG A 94 3.65 29.12 -14.86
C ARG A 94 4.97 29.70 -15.43
N SER A 95 5.91 30.05 -14.56
CA SER A 95 7.20 30.64 -14.96
C SER A 95 8.27 29.55 -14.98
N TYR A 96 9.16 29.60 -15.97
CA TYR A 96 10.28 28.67 -16.08
C TYR A 96 11.38 28.91 -15.04
N LEU A 97 11.33 30.01 -14.27
CA LEU A 97 12.35 30.37 -13.30
C LEU A 97 12.69 29.26 -12.30
N HIS A 98 11.68 28.57 -11.76
CA HIS A 98 11.88 27.48 -10.81
C HIS A 98 12.36 26.17 -11.48
N PRO A 99 11.72 25.66 -12.56
CA PRO A 99 12.25 24.51 -13.30
C PRO A 99 13.68 24.67 -13.79
N MET A 100 14.12 25.89 -14.14
CA MET A 100 15.47 26.12 -14.66
C MET A 100 16.59 25.77 -13.68
N LEU A 101 16.32 25.78 -12.36
CA LEU A 101 17.26 25.28 -11.37
C LEU A 101 17.56 23.79 -11.58
N PHE A 102 16.52 23.00 -11.84
CA PHE A 102 16.63 21.57 -12.11
C PHE A 102 17.10 21.28 -13.53
N ALA A 103 16.75 22.13 -14.51
CA ALA A 103 17.25 22.01 -15.87
C ALA A 103 18.77 22.19 -15.92
N PHE A 104 19.31 23.13 -15.14
CA PHE A 104 20.76 23.28 -14.98
C PHE A 104 21.40 22.00 -14.42
N LEU A 105 20.84 21.43 -13.34
CA LEU A 105 21.30 20.16 -12.77
C LEU A 105 21.28 19.03 -13.80
N TYR A 106 20.16 18.85 -14.50
CA TYR A 106 20.03 17.81 -15.53
C TYR A 106 20.99 18.03 -16.69
N LYS A 107 21.27 19.28 -17.08
CA LYS A 107 22.25 19.55 -18.13
C LYS A 107 23.67 19.18 -17.68
N VAL A 108 24.01 19.38 -16.42
CA VAL A 108 25.30 18.92 -15.87
C VAL A 108 25.38 17.39 -15.86
N LEU A 109 24.30 16.69 -15.51
CA LEU A 109 24.26 15.22 -15.54
C LEU A 109 24.42 14.66 -16.96
N ASP A 110 23.71 15.24 -17.94
CA ASP A 110 23.82 14.94 -19.37
C ASP A 110 25.27 15.14 -19.87
N LEU A 111 25.88 16.30 -19.58
CA LEU A 111 27.26 16.59 -19.99
C LEU A 111 28.31 15.69 -19.34
N THR A 112 28.02 15.13 -18.17
CA THR A 112 28.93 14.22 -17.45
C THR A 112 28.65 12.75 -17.71
N GLY A 113 27.58 12.41 -18.44
CA GLY A 113 27.14 11.02 -18.66
C GLY A 113 26.70 10.31 -17.38
N LEU A 114 26.20 11.05 -16.39
CA LEU A 114 25.73 10.52 -15.09
C LEU A 114 24.20 10.51 -14.96
N ASP A 115 23.49 10.76 -16.05
CA ASP A 115 22.04 10.84 -16.19
C ASP A 115 21.32 9.48 -16.12
N THR A 116 21.79 8.55 -15.30
CA THR A 116 21.05 7.30 -15.06
C THR A 116 19.67 7.60 -14.45
N PRO A 117 18.63 6.79 -14.69
CA PRO A 117 17.30 7.04 -14.12
C PRO A 117 17.29 7.18 -12.59
N TYR A 118 18.14 6.42 -11.91
CA TYR A 118 18.35 6.54 -10.46
C TYR A 118 18.88 7.94 -10.07
N THR A 119 19.92 8.43 -10.78
CA THR A 119 20.47 9.76 -10.57
C THR A 119 19.44 10.85 -10.87
N MET A 120 18.68 10.69 -11.95
CA MET A 120 17.63 11.63 -12.36
C MET A 120 16.52 11.75 -11.31
N SER A 121 16.12 10.63 -10.70
CA SER A 121 15.13 10.61 -9.63
C SER A 121 15.64 11.24 -8.31
N LYS A 122 16.89 10.97 -7.91
CA LYS A 122 17.39 11.34 -6.57
C LYS A 122 18.10 12.68 -6.51
N SER A 123 18.86 13.05 -7.55
CA SER A 123 19.68 14.28 -7.55
C SER A 123 18.88 15.57 -7.33
N PRO A 124 17.63 15.74 -7.82
CA PRO A 124 16.88 16.97 -7.58
C PRO A 124 16.58 17.22 -6.10
N ARG A 125 16.25 16.16 -5.35
CA ARG A 125 16.02 16.22 -3.90
C ARG A 125 17.32 16.52 -3.14
N ILE A 126 18.46 15.99 -3.62
CA ILE A 126 19.79 16.31 -3.05
C ILE A 126 20.11 17.79 -3.28
N MET A 127 19.88 18.33 -4.48
CA MET A 127 20.05 19.76 -4.73
C MET A 127 19.12 20.59 -3.84
N GLN A 128 17.86 20.17 -3.68
CA GLN A 128 16.90 20.81 -2.78
C GLN A 128 17.38 20.84 -1.32
N SER A 129 18.10 19.80 -0.88
CA SER A 129 18.66 19.75 0.48
C SER A 129 19.65 20.89 0.79
N ILE A 130 20.32 21.43 -0.24
CA ILE A 130 21.21 22.60 -0.10
C ILE A 130 20.38 23.84 0.25
N PHE A 131 19.27 24.06 -0.48
CA PHE A 131 18.34 25.16 -0.19
C PHE A 131 17.68 24.99 1.17
N SER A 132 17.25 23.78 1.54
CA SER A 132 16.71 23.49 2.87
C SER A 132 17.71 23.81 3.98
N ALA A 133 18.98 23.43 3.82
CA ALA A 133 20.03 23.70 4.80
C ALA A 133 20.36 25.20 4.91
N LEU A 134 20.29 25.94 3.81
CA LEU A 134 20.35 27.41 3.83
C LEU A 134 19.16 27.98 4.61
N GLY A 135 17.94 27.47 4.38
CA GLY A 135 16.75 27.84 5.13
C GLY A 135 16.92 27.62 6.64
N ASP A 136 17.44 26.46 7.05
CA ASP A 136 17.71 26.13 8.45
C ASP A 136 18.78 27.05 9.07
N LEU A 137 19.84 27.38 8.31
CA LEU A 137 20.87 28.33 8.75
C LEU A 137 20.28 29.73 8.97
N TYR A 138 19.47 30.21 8.03
CA TYR A 138 18.84 31.53 8.14
C TYR A 138 17.75 31.56 9.20
N LEU A 139 17.07 30.44 9.47
CA LEU A 139 16.19 30.29 10.61
C LEU A 139 16.96 30.48 11.92
N TYR A 140 18.10 29.79 12.06
CA TYR A 140 18.97 29.94 13.23
C TYR A 140 19.44 31.40 13.39
N LYS A 141 19.93 32.02 12.31
CA LYS A 141 20.37 33.43 12.33
C LYS A 141 19.25 34.41 12.68
N LEU A 142 18.04 34.18 12.15
CA LEU A 142 16.86 34.99 12.45
C LEU A 142 16.47 34.85 13.92
N SER A 143 16.39 33.63 14.44
CA SER A 143 16.09 33.38 15.85
C SER A 143 17.14 33.96 16.79
N ASP A 144 18.43 33.85 16.45
CA ASP A 144 19.52 34.41 17.26
C ASP A 144 19.44 35.94 17.29
N ALA A 145 19.19 36.56 16.14
CA ALA A 145 19.05 38.01 16.06
C ALA A 145 17.79 38.55 16.77
N LEU A 146 16.73 37.74 16.93
CA LEU A 146 15.50 38.14 17.61
C LEU A 146 15.52 37.89 19.12
N TYR A 147 16.08 36.75 19.56
CA TYR A 147 15.92 36.27 20.94
C TYR A 147 17.20 35.66 21.54
N GLY A 148 18.32 35.64 20.80
CA GLY A 148 19.61 35.13 21.25
C GLY A 148 19.85 33.62 21.01
N GLU A 149 21.09 33.21 21.28
CA GLU A 149 21.66 31.94 20.81
C GLU A 149 20.92 30.70 21.36
N ASN A 150 20.41 30.80 22.59
CA ASN A 150 19.68 29.70 23.20
C ASN A 150 18.37 29.41 22.46
N VAL A 151 17.61 30.47 22.14
CA VAL A 151 16.37 30.33 21.35
C VAL A 151 16.69 29.83 19.96
N ALA A 152 17.77 30.31 19.33
CA ALA A 152 18.19 29.84 18.01
C ALA A 152 18.46 28.34 17.96
N SER A 153 19.13 27.80 18.99
CA SER A 153 19.41 26.37 19.10
C SER A 153 18.12 25.55 19.25
N TRP A 154 17.18 26.00 20.09
CA TRP A 154 15.89 25.33 20.25
C TRP A 154 14.96 25.49 19.03
N SER A 155 15.00 26.62 18.32
CA SER A 155 14.27 26.82 17.06
C SER A 155 14.77 25.87 15.99
N LEU A 156 16.09 25.70 15.86
CA LEU A 156 16.67 24.74 14.92
C LEU A 156 16.27 23.31 15.27
N PHE A 157 16.30 22.94 16.56
CA PHE A 157 15.78 21.65 17.02
C PHE A 157 14.30 21.45 16.63
N CYS A 158 13.45 22.44 16.88
CA CYS A 158 12.02 22.37 16.54
C CYS A 158 11.80 22.22 15.02
N GLN A 159 12.56 22.95 14.21
CA GLN A 159 12.54 22.87 12.75
C GLN A 159 12.95 21.48 12.23
N MET A 160 14.01 20.90 12.77
CA MET A 160 14.51 19.58 12.33
C MET A 160 13.65 18.43 12.84
N ALA A 161 13.01 18.58 14.00
CA ALA A 161 12.16 17.57 14.61
C ALA A 161 10.71 17.60 14.12
N ASN A 162 10.22 18.71 13.56
CA ASN A 162 8.84 18.79 13.06
C ASN A 162 8.62 17.84 11.87
N TRP A 163 7.57 17.02 11.95
CA TRP A 163 7.33 15.97 10.97
C TRP A 163 7.06 16.50 9.56
N PHE A 164 6.34 17.62 9.44
CA PHE A 164 5.95 18.17 8.14
C PHE A 164 7.12 18.86 7.45
N ILE A 165 7.95 19.61 8.20
CA ILE A 165 9.21 20.17 7.68
C ILE A 165 10.16 19.04 7.25
N PHE A 166 10.24 17.96 8.03
CA PHE A 166 11.04 16.79 7.64
C PHE A 166 10.54 16.18 6.33
N PHE A 167 9.23 15.95 6.22
CA PHE A 167 8.58 15.32 5.07
C PHE A 167 8.56 16.18 3.79
N CYS A 168 8.43 17.50 3.91
CA CYS A 168 8.10 18.38 2.79
C CYS A 168 9.26 19.25 2.30
N LEU A 169 10.12 19.79 3.19
CA LEU A 169 11.05 20.86 2.81
C LEU A 169 12.08 20.46 1.71
N ASN A 170 12.45 19.18 1.66
CA ASN A 170 13.38 18.62 0.67
C ASN A 170 12.72 18.20 -0.66
N ARG A 171 11.40 18.33 -0.79
CA ARG A 171 10.68 18.05 -2.03
C ARG A 171 10.82 19.21 -3.01
N THR A 172 10.71 18.93 -4.30
CA THR A 172 11.00 19.85 -5.40
C THR A 172 9.82 20.78 -5.73
N PHE A 173 9.14 21.27 -4.68
CA PHE A 173 8.08 22.27 -4.81
C PHE A 173 8.64 23.69 -4.81
N SER A 174 8.00 24.56 -5.59
CA SER A 174 8.25 26.00 -5.48
C SER A 174 7.90 26.56 -4.09
N ASN A 175 6.96 25.95 -3.36
CA ASN A 175 6.65 26.31 -1.97
C ASN A 175 7.84 26.11 -1.02
N CYS A 176 8.67 25.09 -1.26
CA CYS A 176 9.83 24.83 -0.43
C CYS A 176 10.87 25.93 -0.61
N LEU A 177 11.11 26.35 -1.86
CA LEU A 177 11.99 27.48 -2.15
C LEU A 177 11.41 28.81 -1.65
N GLU A 178 10.11 29.04 -1.81
CA GLU A 178 9.38 30.17 -1.21
C GLU A 178 9.57 30.22 0.31
N THR A 179 9.51 29.08 0.99
CA THR A 179 9.71 28.99 2.45
C THR A 179 11.14 29.39 2.83
N VAL A 180 12.14 28.88 2.11
CA VAL A 180 13.56 29.24 2.32
C VAL A 180 13.77 30.74 2.09
N LEU A 181 13.28 31.27 0.98
CA LEU A 181 13.39 32.69 0.64
C LEU A 181 12.62 33.58 1.62
N THR A 182 11.50 33.10 2.18
CA THR A 182 10.75 33.84 3.22
C THR A 182 11.60 34.01 4.48
N ILE A 183 12.20 32.94 4.99
CA ILE A 183 13.05 33.02 6.18
C ILE A 183 14.33 33.82 5.92
N MET A 184 14.96 33.63 4.77
CA MET A 184 16.12 34.41 4.34
C MET A 184 15.78 35.90 4.22
N GLY A 185 14.65 36.24 3.60
CA GLY A 185 14.24 37.62 3.40
C GLY A 185 13.88 38.30 4.72
N LEU A 186 13.09 37.65 5.59
CA LEU A 186 12.74 38.19 6.92
C LEU A 186 13.98 38.54 7.76
N TYR A 187 15.08 37.79 7.60
CA TYR A 187 16.36 38.10 8.26
C TYR A 187 16.99 39.44 7.81
N TYR A 188 16.74 39.88 6.57
CA TYR A 188 17.30 41.12 6.03
C TYR A 188 16.39 42.35 6.18
N TRP A 189 15.15 42.20 6.68
CA TRP A 189 14.21 43.30 6.83
C TRP A 189 14.38 44.10 8.14
N PRO A 190 14.57 45.44 8.06
CA PRO A 190 14.68 46.29 9.26
C PRO A 190 13.43 46.32 10.12
N CYS A 191 12.24 46.30 9.53
CA CYS A 191 11.00 46.29 10.30
C CYS A 191 10.85 45.06 11.21
N ILE A 192 11.52 43.94 10.91
CA ILE A 192 11.40 42.68 11.66
C ILE A 192 12.36 42.62 12.85
N ARG A 193 13.60 43.13 12.69
CA ARG A 193 14.63 43.09 13.72
C ARG A 193 15.53 44.31 13.69
N ASP A 194 16.14 44.60 14.83
CA ASP A 194 17.12 45.67 14.95
C ASP A 194 18.47 45.26 14.32
N SER A 195 19.18 46.26 13.78
CA SER A 195 20.52 46.08 13.23
C SER A 195 21.54 46.00 14.36
N SER A 196 22.43 45.00 14.30
CA SER A 196 23.54 44.85 15.24
C SER A 196 24.86 44.69 14.49
N LYS A 197 25.99 45.01 15.15
CA LYS A 197 27.33 44.80 14.54
C LYS A 197 27.59 43.34 14.15
N ALA A 198 27.01 42.38 14.87
CA ALA A 198 27.11 40.96 14.57
C ALA A 198 26.22 40.54 13.40
N TYR A 199 25.09 41.22 13.19
CA TYR A 199 24.08 40.87 12.19
C TYR A 199 23.59 42.12 11.43
N PRO A 200 24.32 42.58 10.40
CA PRO A 200 23.92 43.75 9.64
C PRO A 200 22.61 43.48 8.89
N VAL A 201 21.70 44.44 8.93
CA VAL A 201 20.45 44.43 8.16
C VAL A 201 20.70 45.10 6.81
N ASN A 202 20.17 44.55 5.73
CA ASN A 202 20.26 45.17 4.40
C ASN A 202 18.93 45.04 3.65
N ARG A 203 18.14 46.12 3.72
CA ARG A 203 16.81 46.18 3.11
C ARG A 203 16.80 45.89 1.61
N LYS A 204 17.85 46.30 0.87
CA LYS A 204 17.93 46.03 -0.57
C LYS A 204 18.00 44.53 -0.86
N TRP A 205 18.77 43.77 -0.09
CA TRP A 205 18.79 42.31 -0.19
C TRP A 205 17.45 41.69 0.21
N GLY A 206 16.79 42.24 1.24
CA GLY A 206 15.42 41.84 1.61
C GLY A 206 14.42 42.02 0.46
N LEU A 207 14.49 43.15 -0.25
CA LEU A 207 13.65 43.43 -1.43
C LEU A 207 13.97 42.51 -2.61
N VAL A 208 15.25 42.25 -2.89
CA VAL A 208 15.66 41.31 -3.96
C VAL A 208 15.12 39.91 -3.70
N ILE A 209 15.27 39.41 -2.46
CA ILE A 209 14.77 38.09 -2.06
C ILE A 209 13.23 38.05 -2.12
N ALA A 210 12.56 39.12 -1.68
CA ALA A 210 11.11 39.23 -1.77
C ALA A 210 10.61 39.21 -3.22
N ALA A 211 11.24 40.00 -4.10
CA ALA A 211 10.91 40.03 -5.52
C ALA A 211 11.16 38.67 -6.18
N LEU A 212 12.27 38.00 -5.85
CA LEU A 212 12.57 36.65 -6.35
C LEU A 212 11.55 35.62 -5.88
N ALA A 213 11.12 35.68 -4.61
CA ALA A 213 10.08 34.80 -4.08
C ALA A 213 8.76 34.99 -4.83
N CYS A 214 8.32 36.24 -5.03
CA CYS A 214 7.13 36.56 -5.82
C CYS A 214 7.24 36.12 -7.28
N ALA A 215 8.43 36.18 -7.86
CA ALA A 215 8.66 35.75 -9.24
C ALA A 215 8.59 34.22 -9.40
N ILE A 216 9.16 33.47 -8.45
CA ILE A 216 9.03 32.00 -8.38
C ILE A 216 7.58 31.61 -8.09
N ARG A 217 6.92 32.36 -7.21
CA ARG A 217 5.55 32.08 -6.78
C ARG A 217 4.78 33.38 -6.50
N PRO A 218 3.84 33.77 -7.38
CA PRO A 218 3.09 35.02 -7.22
C PRO A 218 2.33 35.13 -5.88
N THR A 219 1.91 34.00 -5.29
CA THR A 219 1.20 33.99 -4.01
C THR A 219 2.07 34.43 -2.83
N SER A 220 3.41 34.41 -2.94
CA SER A 220 4.32 34.96 -1.93
C SER A 220 4.11 36.46 -1.70
N ALA A 221 3.47 37.16 -2.64
CA ALA A 221 3.08 38.55 -2.48
C ALA A 221 2.26 38.78 -1.20
N ILE A 222 1.46 37.80 -0.75
CA ILE A 222 0.69 37.90 0.50
C ILE A 222 1.59 38.20 1.71
N ILE A 223 2.74 37.53 1.80
CA ILE A 223 3.71 37.72 2.90
C ILE A 223 4.41 39.07 2.74
N TRP A 224 4.90 39.36 1.54
CA TRP A 224 5.70 40.55 1.29
C TRP A 224 4.90 41.85 1.27
N LEU A 225 3.59 41.79 0.99
CA LEU A 225 2.69 42.92 1.17
C LEU A 225 2.60 43.31 2.65
N TYR A 226 2.47 42.36 3.58
CA TYR A 226 2.48 42.65 5.01
C TYR A 226 3.81 43.29 5.46
N VAL A 227 4.93 42.65 5.14
CA VAL A 227 6.27 43.12 5.53
C VAL A 227 6.58 44.48 4.89
N GLY A 228 6.23 44.65 3.62
CA GLY A 228 6.42 45.90 2.87
C GLY A 228 5.56 47.04 3.39
N MET A 229 4.30 46.78 3.75
CA MET A 229 3.43 47.77 4.41
C MET A 229 4.00 48.19 5.77
N LEU A 230 4.44 47.23 6.60
CA LEU A 230 5.09 47.53 7.88
C LEU A 230 6.30 48.45 7.69
N GLU A 231 7.20 48.13 6.76
CA GLU A 231 8.37 48.99 6.50
C GLU A 231 7.96 50.36 5.96
N LEU A 232 6.96 50.44 5.08
CA LEU A 232 6.47 51.69 4.52
C LEU A 232 5.92 52.62 5.61
N PHE A 233 5.25 52.08 6.63
CA PHE A 233 4.77 52.85 7.77
C PHE A 233 5.90 53.31 8.70
N LEU A 234 6.96 52.51 8.84
CA LEU A 234 8.11 52.83 9.71
C LEU A 234 9.13 53.76 9.04
N THR A 235 9.19 53.79 7.71
CA THR A 235 10.20 54.57 6.98
C THR A 235 9.82 56.05 6.88
N CYS A 236 10.74 56.95 7.24
CA CYS A 236 10.52 58.40 7.19
C CYS A 236 10.27 58.92 5.76
N ASN A 237 11.03 58.43 4.77
CA ASN A 237 10.91 58.86 3.37
C ASN A 237 10.25 57.78 2.49
N LYS A 238 8.93 57.77 2.49
CA LYS A 238 8.07 56.80 1.79
C LYS A 238 8.29 56.81 0.27
N VAL A 239 8.37 58.00 -0.32
CA VAL A 239 8.54 58.19 -1.76
C VAL A 239 9.87 57.63 -2.23
N LYS A 240 10.96 57.93 -1.51
CA LYS A 240 12.29 57.40 -1.82
C LYS A 240 12.31 55.87 -1.80
N PHE A 241 11.70 55.26 -0.77
CA PHE A 241 11.62 53.81 -0.64
C PHE A 241 10.89 53.17 -1.83
N ILE A 242 9.72 53.70 -2.21
CA ILE A 242 8.95 53.16 -3.34
C ILE A 242 9.69 53.36 -4.66
N ILE A 243 10.08 54.59 -4.98
CA ILE A 243 10.58 54.96 -6.33
C ILE A 243 12.03 54.52 -6.55
N LEU A 244 12.90 54.60 -5.54
CA LEU A 244 14.33 54.30 -5.73
C LEU A 244 14.73 52.88 -5.32
N GLU A 245 13.90 52.17 -4.54
CA GLU A 245 14.23 50.81 -4.09
C GLU A 245 13.23 49.78 -4.62
N VAL A 246 11.93 49.92 -4.32
CA VAL A 246 10.93 48.91 -4.69
C VAL A 246 10.74 48.81 -6.20
N ILE A 247 10.46 49.92 -6.89
CA ILE A 247 10.19 49.91 -8.34
C ILE A 247 11.40 49.42 -9.14
N PRO A 248 12.64 49.90 -8.92
CA PRO A 248 13.79 49.47 -9.73
C PRO A 248 14.14 48.00 -9.51
N ILE A 249 14.13 47.52 -8.27
CA ILE A 249 14.43 46.11 -7.96
C ILE A 249 13.33 45.21 -8.51
N GLY A 250 12.06 45.57 -8.28
CA GLY A 250 10.92 44.82 -8.80
C GLY A 250 10.91 44.75 -10.32
N SER A 251 11.17 45.87 -11.00
CA SER A 251 11.23 45.95 -12.47
C SER A 251 12.38 45.12 -13.03
N LEU A 252 13.54 45.10 -12.36
CA LEU A 252 14.68 44.30 -12.79
C LEU A 252 14.38 42.80 -12.69
N VAL A 253 13.83 42.35 -11.56
CA VAL A 253 13.47 40.92 -11.38
C VAL A 253 12.36 40.51 -12.34
N LEU A 254 11.32 41.33 -12.48
CA LEU A 254 10.22 41.07 -13.42
C LEU A 254 10.71 41.06 -14.87
N GLY A 255 11.58 42.00 -15.24
CA GLY A 255 12.20 42.07 -16.56
C GLY A 255 13.03 40.83 -16.87
N PHE A 256 13.84 40.37 -15.90
CA PHE A 256 14.60 39.12 -16.01
C PHE A 256 13.68 37.91 -16.20
N THR A 257 12.60 37.79 -15.41
CA THR A 257 11.66 36.67 -15.56
C THR A 257 10.89 36.72 -16.87
N CYS A 258 10.44 37.89 -17.30
CA CYS A 258 9.75 38.04 -18.59
C CYS A 258 10.69 37.71 -19.76
N LEU A 259 11.97 38.05 -19.67
CA LEU A 259 12.97 37.67 -20.67
C LEU A 259 13.18 36.15 -20.70
N LEU A 260 13.33 35.51 -19.53
CA LEU A 260 13.45 34.07 -19.43
C LEU A 260 12.21 33.37 -20.02
N ASP A 261 11.02 33.78 -19.60
CA ASP A 261 9.77 33.19 -20.07
C ASP A 261 9.58 33.44 -21.58
N ARG A 262 10.01 34.60 -22.11
CA ARG A 262 10.04 34.86 -23.56
C ARG A 262 10.95 33.90 -24.32
N LEU A 263 12.13 33.60 -23.78
CA LEU A 263 13.06 32.64 -24.39
C LEU A 263 12.47 31.23 -24.43
N MET A 264 11.76 30.83 -23.36
CA MET A 264 11.19 29.49 -23.25
C MET A 264 9.87 29.31 -24.00
N TYR A 265 8.98 30.30 -23.97
CA TYR A 265 7.67 30.25 -24.63
C TYR A 265 7.71 30.65 -26.10
N GLY A 266 8.75 31.37 -26.56
CA GLY A 266 8.81 31.91 -27.92
C GLY A 266 7.80 33.05 -28.17
N SER A 267 7.04 33.49 -27.17
CA SER A 267 6.06 34.59 -27.16
C SER A 267 6.28 35.47 -25.92
N TRP A 268 5.91 36.75 -25.95
CA TRP A 268 5.96 37.59 -24.74
C TRP A 268 4.78 37.23 -23.84
N VAL A 269 5.08 36.67 -22.67
CA VAL A 269 4.07 36.22 -21.69
C VAL A 269 4.36 36.85 -20.34
N ILE A 270 3.35 37.52 -19.76
CA ILE A 270 3.43 38.04 -18.39
C ILE A 270 2.78 37.01 -17.47
N VAL A 271 3.58 36.04 -17.03
CA VAL A 271 3.12 34.90 -16.24
C VAL A 271 2.36 35.32 -14.97
N PRO A 272 2.84 36.26 -14.13
CA PRO A 272 2.13 36.64 -12.90
C PRO A 272 0.72 37.19 -13.17
N LEU A 273 0.52 37.89 -14.29
CA LEU A 273 -0.77 38.44 -14.69
C LEU A 273 -1.73 37.34 -15.17
N ASN A 274 -1.23 36.39 -15.98
CA ASN A 274 -2.00 35.22 -16.39
C ASN A 274 -2.39 34.34 -15.19
N PHE A 275 -1.45 34.14 -14.26
CA PHE A 275 -1.69 33.41 -13.02
C PHE A 275 -2.80 34.06 -12.19
N LEU A 276 -2.76 35.39 -12.02
CA LEU A 276 -3.79 36.15 -11.31
C LEU A 276 -5.16 36.02 -11.99
N LYS A 277 -5.19 36.18 -13.31
CA LYS A 277 -6.42 36.04 -14.11
C LYS A 277 -7.06 34.66 -13.91
N PHE A 278 -6.29 33.60 -14.04
CA PHE A 278 -6.81 32.23 -13.94
C PHE A 278 -7.24 31.86 -12.50
N ASN A 279 -6.37 32.11 -11.51
CA ASN A 279 -6.59 31.59 -10.15
C ASN A 279 -7.54 32.46 -9.31
N PHE A 280 -7.52 33.78 -9.49
CA PHE A 280 -8.30 34.70 -8.66
C PHE A 280 -9.52 35.29 -9.37
N LEU A 281 -9.42 35.58 -10.68
CA LEU A 281 -10.51 36.24 -11.42
C LEU A 281 -11.48 35.25 -12.11
N SER A 282 -11.06 34.00 -12.33
CA SER A 282 -11.86 33.01 -13.07
C SER A 282 -12.31 31.80 -12.23
N SER A 283 -12.11 31.82 -10.90
CA SER A 283 -12.39 30.68 -9.98
C SER A 283 -11.76 29.34 -10.43
N GLY A 284 -10.70 29.37 -11.25
CA GLY A 284 -10.10 28.17 -11.83
C GLY A 284 -9.49 27.22 -10.79
N GLY A 285 -9.12 27.74 -9.61
CA GLY A 285 -8.62 26.92 -8.51
C GLY A 285 -9.67 26.02 -7.87
N ASP A 286 -10.96 26.41 -7.91
CA ASP A 286 -12.04 25.65 -7.27
C ASP A 286 -12.33 24.31 -7.98
N TYR A 287 -11.90 24.17 -9.24
CA TYR A 287 -11.94 22.92 -10.00
C TYR A 287 -11.19 21.78 -9.29
N TYR A 288 -10.17 22.10 -8.50
CA TYR A 288 -9.37 21.13 -7.74
C TYR A 288 -9.93 20.84 -6.33
N GLY A 289 -11.20 21.16 -6.09
CA GLY A 289 -11.89 20.95 -4.83
C GLY A 289 -11.71 22.10 -3.83
N THR A 290 -12.68 22.23 -2.92
CA THR A 290 -12.75 23.34 -1.96
C THR A 290 -12.84 22.85 -0.52
N HIS A 291 -12.36 23.68 0.40
CA HIS A 291 -12.43 23.44 1.84
C HIS A 291 -13.11 24.61 2.56
N PRO A 292 -13.78 24.40 3.70
CA PRO A 292 -14.37 25.47 4.51
C PRO A 292 -13.34 26.55 4.89
N TRP A 293 -13.81 27.79 5.11
CA TRP A 293 -12.94 28.92 5.43
C TRP A 293 -12.06 28.67 6.66
N HIS A 294 -12.60 28.03 7.70
CA HIS A 294 -11.87 27.76 8.95
C HIS A 294 -10.83 26.64 8.85
N TRP A 295 -10.72 25.95 7.71
CA TRP A 295 -9.93 24.72 7.58
C TRP A 295 -8.47 24.88 8.02
N TYR A 296 -7.78 25.96 7.64
CA TYR A 296 -6.40 26.20 8.07
C TYR A 296 -6.26 26.36 9.58
N ILE A 297 -7.25 26.98 10.23
CA ILE A 297 -7.26 27.24 11.68
C ILE A 297 -7.59 25.97 12.46
N THR A 298 -8.54 25.17 11.99
CA THR A 298 -9.03 24.00 12.73
C THR A 298 -8.29 22.71 12.42
N GLN A 299 -7.70 22.59 11.22
CA GLN A 299 -7.11 21.34 10.72
C GLN A 299 -5.77 21.60 10.03
N GLY A 300 -5.75 22.37 8.93
CA GLY A 300 -4.60 22.52 8.03
C GLY A 300 -3.28 22.85 8.73
N PHE A 301 -3.19 24.05 9.32
CA PHE A 301 -1.97 24.51 9.97
C PHE A 301 -1.69 23.79 11.30
N LEU A 302 -2.73 23.40 12.02
CA LEU A 302 -2.60 22.63 13.27
C LEU A 302 -2.02 21.24 13.03
N VAL A 303 -2.36 20.57 11.93
CA VAL A 303 -1.79 19.27 11.55
C VAL A 303 -0.31 19.41 11.20
N MET A 304 0.08 20.50 10.54
CA MET A 304 1.50 20.79 10.24
C MET A 304 2.32 21.03 11.51
N LEU A 305 1.77 21.75 12.49
CA LEU A 305 2.41 21.93 13.80
C LEU A 305 2.36 20.65 14.64
N PHE A 306 1.27 19.89 14.56
CA PHE A 306 1.01 18.68 15.31
C PHE A 306 1.24 18.90 16.81
N THR A 307 2.13 18.12 17.44
CA THR A 307 2.45 18.23 18.87
C THR A 307 3.28 19.46 19.24
N PHE A 308 3.76 20.26 18.27
CA PHE A 308 4.37 21.57 18.52
C PHE A 308 3.34 22.69 18.78
N THR A 309 2.04 22.45 18.52
CA THR A 309 0.98 23.44 18.69
C THR A 309 0.98 24.14 20.06
N PRO A 310 0.94 23.43 21.21
CA PRO A 310 0.91 24.09 22.52
C PRO A 310 2.17 24.93 22.79
N PHE A 311 3.33 24.48 22.33
CA PHE A 311 4.60 25.21 22.49
C PHE A 311 4.65 26.45 21.62
N SER A 312 4.13 26.39 20.39
CA SER A 312 4.02 27.53 19.49
C SER A 312 3.11 28.62 20.08
N ILE A 313 1.93 28.23 20.59
CA ILE A 313 0.99 29.15 21.24
C ILE A 313 1.61 29.77 22.50
N ALA A 314 2.23 28.96 23.36
CA ALA A 314 2.91 29.45 24.56
C ALA A 314 4.06 30.42 24.20
N GLY A 315 4.80 30.14 23.13
CA GLY A 315 5.86 31.01 22.62
C GLY A 315 5.34 32.33 22.08
N ILE A 316 4.24 32.33 21.33
CA ILE A 316 3.58 33.55 20.84
C ILE A 316 3.16 34.43 22.01
N ILE A 317 2.50 33.85 23.02
CA ILE A 317 2.02 34.59 24.20
C ILE A 317 3.20 35.17 25.00
N LYS A 318 4.25 34.38 25.24
CA LYS A 318 5.38 34.78 26.11
C LYS A 318 6.38 35.72 25.44
N SER A 319 6.62 35.60 24.14
CA SER A 319 7.61 36.43 23.42
C SER A 319 7.12 37.87 23.22
N LYS A 320 5.80 38.10 23.24
CA LYS A 320 5.16 39.39 22.95
C LYS A 320 5.56 40.02 21.60
N ASN A 321 6.11 39.23 20.67
CA ASN A 321 6.49 39.72 19.36
C ASN A 321 5.27 39.76 18.43
N GLN A 322 4.64 40.93 18.36
CA GLN A 322 3.41 41.14 17.58
C GLN A 322 3.65 41.07 16.06
N LYS A 323 4.84 41.43 15.56
CA LYS A 323 5.10 41.53 14.12
C LYS A 323 5.03 40.16 13.44
N LEU A 324 5.71 39.17 14.02
CA LEU A 324 5.72 37.81 13.46
C LEU A 324 4.45 37.02 13.74
N SER A 325 3.79 37.24 14.89
CA SER A 325 2.53 36.56 15.20
C SER A 325 1.38 37.08 14.33
N VAL A 326 1.32 38.39 14.08
CA VAL A 326 0.35 38.98 13.14
C VAL A 326 0.65 38.54 11.70
N LEU A 327 1.91 38.36 11.29
CA LEU A 327 2.24 37.80 9.98
C LEU A 327 1.64 36.39 9.79
N ILE A 328 1.76 35.50 10.78
CA ILE A 328 1.16 34.16 10.72
C ILE A 328 -0.36 34.29 10.55
N LEU A 329 -1.02 35.10 11.38
CA LEU A 329 -2.47 35.30 11.32
C LEU A 329 -2.91 35.90 9.99
N TRP A 330 -2.18 36.88 9.47
CA TRP A 330 -2.42 37.54 8.18
C TRP A 330 -2.43 36.52 7.03
N VAL A 331 -1.39 35.68 6.96
CA VAL A 331 -1.27 34.65 5.92
C VAL A 331 -2.39 33.63 6.04
N LEU A 332 -2.64 33.10 7.24
CA LEU A 332 -3.71 32.12 7.45
C LEU A 332 -5.09 32.69 7.12
N ALA A 333 -5.36 33.95 7.47
CA ALA A 333 -6.64 34.61 7.19
C ALA A 333 -6.86 34.79 5.69
N LEU A 334 -5.87 35.29 4.94
CA LEU A 334 -6.02 35.52 3.50
C LEU A 334 -6.15 34.22 2.70
N TYR A 335 -5.36 33.18 3.02
CA TYR A 335 -5.53 31.87 2.39
C TYR A 335 -6.83 31.18 2.81
N SER A 336 -7.41 31.52 3.96
CA SER A 336 -8.71 30.98 4.41
C SER A 336 -9.88 31.47 3.57
N VAL A 337 -9.76 32.64 2.92
CA VAL A 337 -10.78 33.19 2.00
C VAL A 337 -10.89 32.40 0.71
N LEU A 338 -9.78 31.80 0.23
CA LEU A 338 -9.76 31.05 -1.02
C LEU A 338 -10.46 29.70 -0.88
N GLY A 339 -11.26 29.31 -1.88
CA GLY A 339 -12.00 28.03 -1.87
C GLY A 339 -11.08 26.82 -1.80
N HIS A 340 -10.14 26.74 -2.75
CA HIS A 340 -9.10 25.71 -2.80
C HIS A 340 -7.99 25.95 -1.76
N LYS A 341 -7.66 24.92 -0.98
CA LYS A 341 -6.69 24.99 0.13
C LYS A 341 -5.79 23.76 0.15
N GLU A 342 -4.52 23.97 0.48
CA GLU A 342 -3.53 22.89 0.60
C GLU A 342 -2.52 23.20 1.70
N PHE A 343 -1.99 22.16 2.35
CA PHE A 343 -0.99 22.31 3.43
C PHE A 343 0.26 23.09 2.98
N ARG A 344 0.71 22.89 1.73
CA ARG A 344 1.94 23.52 1.22
C ARG A 344 1.83 25.03 0.99
N PHE A 345 0.62 25.58 0.81
CA PHE A 345 0.43 27.03 0.58
C PHE A 345 0.81 27.88 1.80
N VAL A 346 0.66 27.33 3.01
CA VAL A 346 0.99 27.99 4.27
C VAL A 346 2.32 27.48 4.88
N LEU A 347 3.07 26.66 4.13
CA LEU A 347 4.41 26.20 4.52
C LEU A 347 5.37 27.35 4.88
N PRO A 348 5.38 28.51 4.20
CA PRO A 348 6.34 29.58 4.48
C PRO A 348 6.25 30.18 5.90
N VAL A 349 5.08 30.09 6.55
CA VAL A 349 4.88 30.59 7.93
C VAL A 349 5.07 29.52 8.99
N LEU A 350 5.20 28.24 8.61
CA LEU A 350 5.45 27.15 9.55
C LEU A 350 6.77 27.31 10.33
N PRO A 351 7.93 27.63 9.69
CA PRO A 351 9.16 27.83 10.43
C PRO A 351 9.06 28.98 11.43
N ILE A 352 8.29 30.04 11.13
CA ILE A 352 8.05 31.17 12.04
C ILE A 352 7.32 30.69 13.31
N ALA A 353 6.31 29.83 13.16
CA ALA A 353 5.65 29.21 14.30
C ALA A 353 6.59 28.31 15.13
N LEU A 354 7.52 27.61 14.47
CA LEU A 354 8.53 26.79 15.13
C LEU A 354 9.60 27.62 15.86
N ILE A 355 9.86 28.88 15.44
CA ILE A 355 10.67 29.83 16.22
C ILE A 355 10.02 30.07 17.59
N PHE A 356 8.70 30.30 17.63
CA PHE A 356 7.97 30.48 18.88
C PHE A 356 8.00 29.22 19.76
N SER A 357 7.91 28.02 19.16
CA SER A 357 8.16 26.78 19.92
C SER A 357 9.56 26.79 20.56
N GLY A 358 10.60 27.13 19.79
CA GLY A 358 11.97 27.25 20.31
C GLY A 358 12.11 28.26 21.46
N TYR A 359 11.39 29.38 21.38
CA TYR A 359 11.33 30.37 22.47
C TYR A 359 10.72 29.77 23.75
N ALA A 360 9.62 29.01 23.64
CA ALA A 360 9.00 28.36 24.78
C ALA A 360 9.96 27.36 25.46
N PHE A 361 10.74 26.62 24.69
CA PHE A 361 11.76 25.69 25.19
C PHE A 361 12.89 26.40 25.93
N ALA A 362 13.45 27.46 25.34
CA ALA A 362 14.50 28.26 25.97
C ALA A 362 14.04 28.86 27.32
N GLN A 363 12.78 29.29 27.40
CA GLN A 363 12.19 29.79 28.65
C GLN A 363 12.04 28.70 29.71
N MET A 364 11.65 27.47 29.33
CA MET A 364 11.57 26.33 30.26
C MET A 364 12.95 26.00 30.82
N GLU A 365 13.98 25.99 29.98
CA GLU A 365 15.36 25.76 30.39
C GLU A 365 15.89 26.84 31.36
N ALA A 366 15.59 28.12 31.08
CA ALA A 366 15.99 29.25 31.92
C ALA A 366 15.27 29.27 33.29
N SER A 367 13.95 29.04 33.29
CA SER A 367 13.13 29.03 34.52
C SER A 367 13.55 27.95 35.51
N ASP A 368 14.07 26.83 35.01
CA ASP A 368 14.49 25.71 35.85
C ASP A 368 15.90 25.93 36.41
N SER A 369 16.76 26.65 35.69
CA SER A 369 18.12 27.00 36.14
C SER A 369 18.10 27.91 37.37
N SER A 370 17.18 28.88 37.44
CA SER A 370 17.01 29.77 38.60
C SER A 370 16.46 29.06 39.85
N SER A 371 15.61 28.04 39.69
CA SER A 371 15.11 27.23 40.82
C SER A 371 16.19 26.39 41.52
N SER A 372 17.27 26.05 40.80
CA SER A 372 18.39 25.25 41.32
C SER A 372 19.43 26.06 42.10
N ILE A 373 19.51 27.38 41.87
CA ILE A 373 20.45 28.29 42.54
C ILE A 373 19.97 28.64 43.95
N ALA A 374 18.66 28.73 44.19
CA ALA A 374 18.09 29.01 45.51
C ALA A 374 18.30 27.90 46.56
N LYS A 375 18.86 26.74 46.19
CA LYS A 375 19.09 25.59 47.10
C LYS A 375 20.57 25.22 47.34
N LYS A 376 21.55 26.00 46.88
CA LYS A 376 22.98 25.69 47.13
C LYS A 376 23.52 26.38 48.38
N LYS A 377 23.31 25.75 49.54
CA LYS A 377 24.30 25.79 50.64
C LYS A 377 25.44 24.81 50.28
N GLN A 378 26.66 25.36 50.26
CA GLN A 378 27.99 24.76 50.10
C GLN A 378 28.12 23.22 50.04
N VAL A 379 28.50 22.65 48.89
CA VAL A 379 29.36 21.44 48.76
C VAL A 379 30.11 21.50 47.39
N PRO A 380 31.42 21.20 47.32
CA PRO A 380 32.20 21.36 46.10
C PRO A 380 32.04 20.22 45.08
N GLN A 381 31.69 20.62 43.86
CA GLN A 381 32.15 20.19 42.54
C GLN A 381 32.68 18.75 42.35
N LYS A 382 31.86 17.87 41.74
CA LYS A 382 32.30 16.80 40.83
C LYS A 382 31.34 16.67 39.63
N SER A 383 31.95 16.65 38.43
CA SER A 383 31.43 16.38 37.08
C SER A 383 30.19 17.16 36.57
N HIS A 384 30.46 18.12 35.69
CA HIS A 384 29.47 18.80 34.84
C HIS A 384 28.86 17.83 33.82
N ILE A 385 27.73 17.22 34.14
CA ILE A 385 26.78 16.73 33.13
C ILE A 385 25.51 17.58 33.27
N PHE A 386 25.23 18.33 32.21
CA PHE A 386 24.06 19.20 32.04
C PHE A 386 22.77 18.39 32.32
N LYS A 387 22.22 18.47 33.54
CA LYS A 387 20.96 17.79 33.87
C LYS A 387 19.79 18.71 33.51
N TRP A 388 19.25 18.56 32.29
CA TRP A 388 17.94 19.13 31.93
C TRP A 388 16.85 18.75 32.94
N SER A 389 15.88 19.63 33.16
CA SER A 389 14.77 19.36 34.06
C SER A 389 13.90 18.19 33.56
N PRO A 390 13.20 17.47 34.44
CA PRO A 390 12.32 16.38 34.02
C PRO A 390 11.20 16.86 33.09
N LYS A 391 10.70 18.09 33.27
CA LYS A 391 9.69 18.71 32.39
C LYS A 391 10.23 18.91 30.98
N LEU A 392 11.40 19.56 30.85
CA LEU A 392 12.04 19.78 29.55
C LEU A 392 12.35 18.46 28.84
N ARG A 393 12.90 17.48 29.57
CA ARG A 393 13.18 16.13 29.03
C ARG A 393 11.92 15.43 28.54
N LEU A 394 10.85 15.48 29.32
CA LEU A 394 9.59 14.86 28.95
C LEU A 394 8.98 15.54 27.71
N SER A 395 9.03 16.87 27.62
CA SER A 395 8.55 17.61 26.45
C SER A 395 9.36 17.29 25.19
N VAL A 396 10.69 17.27 25.27
CA VAL A 396 11.56 16.88 24.15
C VAL A 396 11.28 15.43 23.73
N PHE A 397 11.22 14.51 24.69
CA PHE A 397 10.92 13.10 24.43
C PHE A 397 9.54 12.94 23.76
N PHE A 398 8.50 13.61 24.28
CA PHE A 398 7.16 13.60 23.71
C PHE A 398 7.12 14.09 22.26
N LEU A 399 7.80 15.20 21.95
CA LEU A 399 7.88 15.71 20.59
C LEU A 399 8.59 14.74 19.65
N LEU A 400 9.72 14.16 20.08
CA LEU A 400 10.48 13.21 19.27
C LEU A 400 9.69 11.92 19.01
N VAL A 401 9.06 11.35 20.05
CA VAL A 401 8.24 10.13 19.93
C VAL A 401 7.02 10.32 19.04
N THR A 402 6.46 11.53 18.99
CA THR A 402 5.28 11.79 18.16
C THR A 402 5.64 12.20 16.74
N ASN A 403 6.69 13.00 16.53
CA ASN A 403 7.03 13.52 15.20
C ASN A 403 7.94 12.60 14.40
N ILE A 404 8.92 11.91 15.00
CA ILE A 404 9.85 11.06 14.23
C ILE A 404 9.10 9.90 13.56
N PRO A 405 8.24 9.11 14.25
CA PRO A 405 7.50 8.04 13.59
C PRO A 405 6.59 8.56 12.47
N MET A 406 5.93 9.70 12.69
CA MET A 406 5.08 10.34 11.69
C MET A 406 5.90 10.78 10.47
N ALA A 407 7.05 11.42 10.69
CA ALA A 407 7.97 11.87 9.65
C ALA A 407 8.49 10.68 8.81
N LEU A 408 8.93 9.62 9.48
CA LEU A 408 9.43 8.40 8.82
C LEU A 408 8.32 7.68 8.06
N TYR A 409 7.13 7.51 8.66
CA TYR A 409 6.00 6.88 7.98
C TYR A 409 5.59 7.65 6.72
N MET A 410 5.45 8.97 6.81
CA MET A 410 5.08 9.80 5.67
C MET A 410 6.18 9.83 4.60
N SER A 411 7.46 9.72 4.98
CA SER A 411 8.58 9.76 4.03
C SER A 411 8.94 8.40 3.41
N LEU A 412 8.66 7.29 4.08
CA LEU A 412 9.08 5.93 3.67
C LEU A 412 7.94 5.01 3.23
N VAL A 413 6.71 5.24 3.72
CA VAL A 413 5.60 4.27 3.59
C VAL A 413 4.39 4.88 2.89
N HIS A 414 3.89 6.02 3.35
CA HIS A 414 2.65 6.62 2.84
C HIS A 414 2.76 6.97 1.35
N GLN A 415 1.84 6.51 0.51
CA GLN A 415 1.85 6.78 -0.94
C GLN A 415 3.17 6.42 -1.67
N ARG A 416 3.90 5.40 -1.19
CA ARG A 416 5.13 4.91 -1.82
C ARG A 416 4.92 4.20 -3.18
N GLY A 417 3.71 3.71 -3.44
CA GLY A 417 3.39 2.87 -4.60
C GLY A 417 3.72 3.55 -5.93
N THR A 418 3.38 4.83 -6.05
CA THR A 418 3.63 5.66 -7.22
C THR A 418 5.10 5.69 -7.63
N GLU A 419 5.99 6.03 -6.69
CA GLU A 419 7.45 6.09 -6.92
C GLU A 419 8.02 4.70 -7.21
N THR A 420 7.56 3.68 -6.48
CA THR A 420 8.03 2.31 -6.64
C THR A 420 7.66 1.75 -8.02
N ALA A 421 6.45 2.04 -8.51
CA ALA A 421 6.00 1.62 -9.82
C ALA A 421 6.84 2.26 -10.93
N MET A 422 7.16 3.55 -10.82
CA MET A 422 7.99 4.23 -11.81
C MET A 422 9.45 3.77 -11.79
N ASN A 423 10.01 3.49 -10.61
CA ASN A 423 11.35 2.89 -10.52
C ASN A 423 11.40 1.51 -11.18
N TYR A 424 10.37 0.67 -10.95
CA TYR A 424 10.25 -0.62 -11.64
C TYR A 424 10.14 -0.44 -13.16
N LEU A 425 9.26 0.44 -13.63
CA LEU A 425 9.10 0.70 -15.07
C LEU A 425 10.38 1.24 -15.70
N SER A 426 11.15 2.04 -14.98
CA SER A 426 12.45 2.53 -15.43
C SER A 426 13.46 1.41 -15.61
N GLU A 427 13.58 0.49 -14.64
CA GLU A 427 14.44 -0.68 -14.77
C GLU A 427 14.03 -1.61 -15.91
N GLU A 428 12.73 -1.77 -16.14
CA GLU A 428 12.20 -2.59 -17.23
C GLU A 428 12.37 -1.93 -18.60
N ALA A 429 12.26 -0.60 -18.67
CA ALA A 429 12.56 0.18 -19.87
C ALA A 429 14.07 0.12 -20.20
N TYR A 430 14.94 0.20 -19.19
CA TYR A 430 16.39 0.03 -19.37
C TYR A 430 16.76 -1.35 -19.93
N LYS A 431 16.01 -2.40 -19.56
CA LYS A 431 16.17 -3.77 -20.09
C LYS A 431 15.43 -4.00 -21.42
N GLU A 432 14.87 -2.95 -22.02
CA GLU A 432 14.09 -2.99 -23.27
C GLU A 432 12.86 -3.92 -23.23
N ARG A 433 12.34 -4.22 -22.04
CA ARG A 433 11.15 -5.07 -21.85
C ARG A 433 9.84 -4.30 -21.94
N VAL A 434 9.89 -2.98 -21.75
CA VAL A 434 8.75 -2.08 -21.89
C VAL A 434 8.93 -1.25 -23.15
N LYS A 435 7.96 -1.32 -24.07
CA LYS A 435 7.98 -0.57 -25.34
C LYS A 435 7.02 0.62 -25.35
N SER A 436 5.94 0.54 -24.58
CA SER A 436 4.93 1.60 -24.44
C SER A 436 4.10 1.41 -23.16
N ILE A 437 3.68 2.50 -22.53
CA ILE A 437 2.97 2.48 -21.24
C ILE A 437 1.67 3.29 -21.33
N LEU A 438 0.56 2.71 -20.88
CA LEU A 438 -0.71 3.40 -20.71
C LEU A 438 -1.10 3.45 -19.23
N PHE A 439 -1.30 4.63 -18.67
CA PHE A 439 -1.78 4.82 -17.30
C PHE A 439 -3.29 5.09 -17.31
N LEU A 440 -4.06 4.16 -16.74
CA LEU A 440 -5.51 4.25 -16.52
C LEU A 440 -5.79 4.57 -15.05
N MET A 441 -5.45 5.79 -14.67
CA MET A 441 -5.59 6.35 -13.32
C MET A 441 -5.69 7.88 -13.45
N PRO A 442 -6.11 8.61 -12.39
CA PRO A 442 -6.20 10.07 -12.46
C PRO A 442 -4.93 10.69 -13.03
N CYS A 443 -5.09 11.75 -13.84
CA CYS A 443 -3.96 12.39 -14.48
C CYS A 443 -2.87 12.80 -13.48
N HIS A 444 -1.63 12.84 -13.93
CA HIS A 444 -0.50 13.27 -13.12
C HIS A 444 -0.24 12.45 -11.84
N SER A 445 -0.85 11.27 -11.68
CA SER A 445 -0.70 10.40 -10.50
C SER A 445 0.68 9.75 -10.36
N THR A 446 1.50 9.77 -11.40
CA THR A 446 2.86 9.24 -11.40
C THR A 446 3.88 10.27 -11.87
N PRO A 447 5.12 10.25 -11.33
CA PRO A 447 6.27 10.84 -11.98
C PRO A 447 6.40 10.26 -13.39
N TYR A 448 6.76 11.08 -14.38
CA TYR A 448 6.68 10.69 -15.78
C TYR A 448 8.09 10.48 -16.37
N TYR A 449 8.46 11.15 -17.45
CA TYR A 449 9.79 11.01 -18.05
C TYR A 449 10.90 11.49 -17.10
N SER A 450 10.63 12.42 -16.19
CA SER A 450 11.59 12.87 -15.18
C SER A 450 12.15 11.77 -14.29
N THR A 451 11.41 10.66 -14.12
CA THR A 451 11.84 9.50 -13.33
C THR A 451 12.12 8.29 -14.22
N LEU A 452 11.34 8.08 -15.27
CA LEU A 452 11.57 6.97 -16.20
C LEU A 452 12.91 7.12 -16.93
N HIS A 453 13.20 8.34 -17.40
CA HIS A 453 14.37 8.73 -18.19
C HIS A 453 14.66 7.80 -19.40
N HIS A 454 13.59 7.38 -20.08
CA HIS A 454 13.67 6.64 -21.34
C HIS A 454 12.63 7.20 -22.33
N ASN A 455 13.03 7.39 -23.58
CA ASN A 455 12.15 7.93 -24.62
C ASN A 455 11.29 6.83 -25.25
N ILE A 456 10.33 6.31 -24.47
CA ILE A 456 9.32 5.36 -24.93
C ILE A 456 7.92 6.01 -24.92
N PRO A 457 7.02 5.66 -25.86
CA PRO A 457 5.66 6.19 -25.85
C PRO A 457 4.92 5.91 -24.54
N MET A 458 4.51 6.96 -23.85
CA MET A 458 3.64 6.88 -22.68
C MET A 458 2.36 7.69 -22.89
N ARG A 459 1.23 7.23 -22.33
CA ARG A 459 -0.05 7.95 -22.30
C ARG A 459 -0.70 7.84 -20.93
N PHE A 460 -1.39 8.88 -20.50
CA PHE A 460 -2.26 8.90 -19.32
C PHE A 460 -3.57 9.60 -19.67
N LEU A 461 -4.58 9.51 -18.81
CA LEU A 461 -5.88 10.16 -19.00
C LEU A 461 -5.74 11.69 -18.94
N ASP A 462 -6.22 12.41 -19.96
CA ASP A 462 -6.19 13.86 -19.99
C ASP A 462 -7.17 14.46 -18.95
N CYS A 463 -6.73 15.51 -18.28
CA CYS A 463 -7.51 16.27 -17.31
C CYS A 463 -7.39 17.77 -17.55
N THR A 464 -7.15 18.13 -18.81
CA THR A 464 -7.15 19.53 -19.22
C THR A 464 -8.56 20.11 -18.98
N PRO A 465 -8.70 21.18 -18.18
CA PRO A 465 -10.02 21.73 -17.88
C PRO A 465 -10.66 22.31 -19.15
N SER A 466 -11.88 21.87 -19.46
CA SER A 466 -12.67 22.39 -20.59
C SER A 466 -13.01 23.87 -20.38
N GLU A 467 -13.15 24.61 -21.48
CA GLU A 467 -13.61 26.00 -21.48
C GLU A 467 -15.13 26.10 -21.28
N GLU A 468 -15.86 25.01 -21.58
CA GLU A 468 -17.30 24.91 -21.37
C GLU A 468 -17.61 24.32 -19.99
N LYS A 469 -18.40 25.05 -19.19
CA LYS A 469 -18.82 24.57 -17.86
C LYS A 469 -19.72 23.35 -18.01
N GLY A 470 -19.27 22.21 -17.48
CA GLY A 470 -20.06 20.99 -17.38
C GLY A 470 -19.62 19.86 -18.30
N GLU A 471 -18.66 20.09 -19.20
CA GLU A 471 -17.99 19.00 -19.92
C GLU A 471 -17.02 18.27 -19.00
N LEU A 472 -17.14 16.94 -18.98
CA LEU A 472 -16.26 16.06 -18.23
C LEU A 472 -14.99 15.80 -19.04
N ASP A 473 -13.83 15.93 -18.40
CA ASP A 473 -12.55 15.57 -19.01
C ASP A 473 -12.40 14.04 -19.18
N GLU A 474 -11.34 13.61 -19.86
CA GLU A 474 -11.09 12.18 -20.15
C GLU A 474 -10.94 11.36 -18.86
N SER A 475 -10.28 11.92 -17.84
CA SER A 475 -10.13 11.28 -16.53
C SER A 475 -11.47 11.13 -15.81
N ASP A 476 -12.30 12.17 -15.80
CA ASP A 476 -13.64 12.12 -15.21
C ASP A 476 -14.56 11.12 -15.94
N ARG A 477 -14.52 11.10 -17.28
CA ARG A 477 -15.26 10.12 -18.09
C ARG A 477 -14.86 8.68 -17.75
N PHE A 478 -13.56 8.42 -17.63
CA PHE A 478 -13.07 7.10 -17.19
C PHE A 478 -13.54 6.75 -15.78
N LEU A 479 -13.56 7.70 -14.84
CA LEU A 479 -14.02 7.43 -13.48
C LEU A 479 -15.54 7.17 -13.40
N MET A 480 -16.33 7.75 -14.32
CA MET A 480 -17.77 7.50 -14.41
C MET A 480 -18.12 6.15 -15.03
N ASP A 481 -17.47 5.79 -16.15
CA ASP A 481 -17.65 4.48 -16.81
C ASP A 481 -16.30 3.89 -17.24
N PRO A 482 -15.57 3.23 -16.32
CA PRO A 482 -14.24 2.69 -16.62
C PRO A 482 -14.25 1.61 -17.70
N LEU A 483 -15.31 0.80 -17.78
CA LEU A 483 -15.40 -0.30 -18.73
C LEU A 483 -15.78 0.15 -20.12
N GLY A 484 -16.81 0.99 -20.25
CA GLY A 484 -17.18 1.56 -21.54
C GLY A 484 -15.99 2.36 -22.11
N PHE A 485 -15.35 3.17 -21.27
CA PHE A 485 -14.15 3.90 -21.66
C PHE A 485 -13.01 2.98 -22.10
N ALA A 486 -12.67 1.94 -21.33
CA ALA A 486 -11.59 1.02 -21.69
C ALA A 486 -11.91 0.21 -22.95
N SER A 487 -13.18 -0.16 -23.16
CA SER A 487 -13.65 -0.89 -24.34
C SER A 487 -13.57 0.00 -25.59
N ASP A 488 -14.07 1.23 -25.51
CA ASP A 488 -13.98 2.23 -26.57
C ASP A 488 -12.53 2.53 -26.92
N LEU A 489 -11.67 2.68 -25.90
CA LEU A 489 -10.25 2.92 -26.07
C LEU A 489 -9.57 1.75 -26.79
N ALA A 490 -9.92 0.50 -26.43
CA ALA A 490 -9.37 -0.71 -27.04
C ALA A 490 -9.78 -0.90 -28.50
N ILE A 491 -11.01 -0.51 -28.87
CA ILE A 491 -11.50 -0.57 -30.26
C ILE A 491 -10.67 0.34 -31.19
N HIS A 492 -10.20 1.46 -30.68
CA HIS A 492 -9.45 2.45 -31.46
C HIS A 492 -7.92 2.30 -31.36
N TRP A 493 -7.41 1.22 -30.75
CA TRP A 493 -5.97 0.98 -30.69
C TRP A 493 -5.39 0.57 -32.04
N SER A 494 -4.52 1.41 -32.59
CA SER A 494 -3.69 1.05 -33.74
C SER A 494 -2.67 -0.05 -33.36
N GLU A 495 -2.07 0.06 -32.18
CA GLU A 495 -1.23 -0.95 -31.53
C GLU A 495 -1.48 -0.95 -30.01
N PRO A 496 -1.61 -2.10 -29.35
CA PRO A 496 -1.85 -2.15 -27.91
C PRO A 496 -0.60 -1.74 -27.11
N PRO A 497 -0.77 -1.07 -25.94
CA PRO A 497 0.35 -0.72 -25.08
C PRO A 497 1.02 -1.97 -24.52
N SER A 498 2.35 -1.95 -24.40
CA SER A 498 3.09 -3.10 -23.83
C SER A 498 2.78 -3.31 -22.35
N HIS A 499 2.49 -2.21 -21.62
CA HIS A 499 2.20 -2.21 -20.19
C HIS A 499 1.03 -1.26 -19.89
N ILE A 500 0.15 -1.68 -18.99
CA ILE A 500 -0.95 -0.85 -18.49
C ILE A 500 -0.76 -0.63 -16.99
N GLY A 501 -0.65 0.62 -16.57
CA GLY A 501 -0.63 1.04 -15.18
C GLY A 501 -2.04 1.30 -14.66
N LEU A 502 -2.43 0.61 -13.58
CA LEU A 502 -3.71 0.76 -12.89
C LEU A 502 -3.45 0.94 -11.39
N SER A 503 -4.22 1.79 -10.71
CA SER A 503 -4.23 1.81 -9.24
C SER A 503 -5.20 0.75 -8.69
N LEU A 504 -5.05 0.39 -7.41
CA LEU A 504 -5.83 -0.68 -6.76
C LEU A 504 -7.33 -0.43 -6.80
N ARG A 505 -7.77 0.83 -6.71
CA ARG A 505 -9.17 1.22 -6.77
C ARG A 505 -9.74 0.99 -8.17
N GLU A 506 -9.05 1.48 -9.18
CA GLU A 506 -9.42 1.39 -10.60
C GLU A 506 -9.36 -0.06 -11.08
N LYS A 507 -8.34 -0.80 -10.65
CA LYS A 507 -8.29 -2.26 -10.80
C LYS A 507 -9.51 -2.90 -10.16
N GLY A 508 -9.89 -2.49 -8.94
CA GLY A 508 -11.11 -2.96 -8.29
C GLY A 508 -12.41 -2.57 -9.00
N MET A 509 -12.46 -1.46 -9.73
CA MET A 509 -13.63 -1.04 -10.52
C MET A 509 -13.74 -1.87 -11.81
N LEU A 510 -12.62 -2.08 -12.51
CA LEU A 510 -12.54 -2.96 -13.68
C LEU A 510 -12.80 -4.43 -13.29
N VAL A 511 -12.17 -4.93 -12.22
CA VAL A 511 -12.31 -6.32 -11.72
C VAL A 511 -13.63 -6.54 -10.97
N GLY A 512 -14.16 -5.53 -10.28
CA GLY A 512 -15.44 -5.56 -9.58
C GLY A 512 -16.62 -5.72 -10.55
N PHE A 513 -16.45 -5.21 -11.78
CA PHE A 513 -17.32 -5.53 -12.90
C PHE A 513 -16.87 -6.78 -13.69
N GLU A 514 -15.60 -7.21 -13.67
CA GLU A 514 -15.25 -8.58 -14.12
C GLU A 514 -16.02 -9.64 -13.30
N LYS A 515 -16.40 -9.40 -12.04
CA LYS A 515 -17.34 -10.33 -11.37
C LYS A 515 -18.71 -10.42 -12.03
N LYS A 516 -19.12 -9.41 -12.80
CA LYS A 516 -20.37 -9.37 -13.57
C LYS A 516 -20.20 -9.96 -14.98
N ASP A 517 -19.03 -9.80 -15.58
CA ASP A 517 -18.64 -10.40 -16.87
C ASP A 517 -17.41 -11.32 -16.75
N MET A 518 -17.48 -12.28 -15.82
CA MET A 518 -16.49 -13.34 -15.76
C MET A 518 -16.96 -14.47 -16.65
N ASP A 519 -16.01 -14.94 -17.46
CA ASP A 519 -15.93 -16.25 -18.08
C ASP A 519 -16.85 -17.28 -17.39
N ARG A 520 -18.09 -17.33 -17.88
CA ARG A 520 -19.13 -18.23 -17.37
C ARG A 520 -18.70 -19.67 -17.52
N ILE A 521 -17.81 -19.94 -18.49
CA ILE A 521 -17.32 -21.26 -18.88
C ILE A 521 -16.32 -21.76 -17.83
N SER A 522 -15.42 -20.91 -17.35
CA SER A 522 -14.46 -21.26 -16.28
C SER A 522 -15.08 -21.45 -14.90
N THR A 523 -16.30 -20.93 -14.67
CA THR A 523 -17.03 -21.05 -13.39
C THR A 523 -18.05 -22.19 -13.37
N LEU A 524 -18.27 -22.89 -14.49
CA LEU A 524 -19.22 -24.00 -14.58
C LEU A 524 -18.90 -25.14 -13.59
N PRO A 525 -19.92 -25.72 -12.93
CA PRO A 525 -19.79 -26.97 -12.20
C PRO A 525 -19.18 -28.06 -13.09
N ASN A 526 -18.40 -28.97 -12.49
CA ASN A 526 -17.68 -30.02 -13.23
C ASN A 526 -18.63 -30.94 -14.02
N GLU A 527 -19.86 -31.07 -13.56
CA GLU A 527 -20.94 -31.81 -14.20
C GLU A 527 -21.31 -31.18 -15.55
N ILE A 528 -21.42 -29.83 -15.60
CA ILE A 528 -21.73 -29.09 -16.82
C ILE A 528 -20.53 -29.08 -17.77
N VAL A 529 -19.31 -28.91 -17.25
CA VAL A 529 -18.08 -29.01 -18.05
C VAL A 529 -17.96 -30.38 -18.71
N SER A 530 -18.27 -31.45 -17.96
CA SER A 530 -18.29 -32.82 -18.48
C SER A 530 -19.38 -33.03 -19.53
N HIS A 531 -20.54 -32.39 -19.36
CA HIS A 531 -21.62 -32.40 -20.34
C HIS A 531 -21.25 -31.65 -21.63
N ILE A 532 -20.50 -30.55 -21.55
CA ILE A 532 -20.01 -29.81 -22.72
C ILE A 532 -18.94 -30.63 -23.47
N LEU A 533 -17.95 -31.17 -22.74
CA LEU A 533 -16.90 -32.04 -23.29
C LEU A 533 -17.46 -33.29 -23.99
N PHE A 534 -18.69 -33.70 -23.66
CA PHE A 534 -19.37 -34.82 -24.27
C PHE A 534 -19.84 -34.52 -25.71
N PHE A 535 -20.25 -33.28 -26.02
CA PHE A 535 -20.65 -32.90 -27.38
C PHE A 535 -19.46 -32.69 -28.33
N LEU A 536 -18.25 -32.67 -27.79
CA LEU A 536 -17.02 -32.51 -28.55
C LEU A 536 -16.44 -33.87 -28.98
N SER A 537 -15.91 -33.92 -30.19
CA SER A 537 -15.12 -35.07 -30.67
C SER A 537 -13.89 -35.28 -29.78
N ILE A 538 -13.28 -36.47 -29.86
CA ILE A 538 -12.08 -36.80 -29.07
C ILE A 538 -10.95 -35.80 -29.32
N LYS A 539 -10.78 -35.36 -30.57
CA LYS A 539 -9.76 -34.36 -30.95
C LYS A 539 -10.06 -32.98 -30.33
N GLU A 540 -11.31 -32.52 -30.40
CA GLU A 540 -11.73 -31.22 -29.87
C GLU A 540 -11.67 -31.18 -28.34
N ALA A 541 -12.13 -32.24 -27.66
CA ALA A 541 -12.03 -32.34 -26.21
C ALA A 541 -10.57 -32.35 -25.74
N ALA A 542 -9.65 -33.04 -26.45
CA ALA A 542 -8.23 -33.00 -26.14
C ALA A 542 -7.63 -31.60 -26.28
N LEU A 543 -8.04 -30.84 -27.31
CA LEU A 543 -7.63 -29.44 -27.49
C LEU A 543 -8.14 -28.54 -26.36
N THR A 544 -9.37 -28.74 -25.85
CA THR A 544 -9.86 -27.96 -24.69
C THR A 544 -9.03 -28.18 -23.42
N SER A 545 -8.36 -29.33 -23.29
CA SER A 545 -7.45 -29.61 -22.17
C SER A 545 -6.10 -28.88 -22.25
N LEU A 546 -5.78 -28.29 -23.41
CA LEU A 546 -4.65 -27.36 -23.59
C LEU A 546 -5.01 -25.94 -23.12
N LEU A 547 -6.30 -25.57 -23.22
CA LEU A 547 -6.80 -24.25 -22.82
C LEU A 547 -6.82 -24.08 -21.30
N SER A 548 -7.14 -25.15 -20.54
CA SER A 548 -7.06 -25.10 -19.07
C SER A 548 -7.02 -26.49 -18.44
N LYS A 549 -6.25 -26.60 -17.34
CA LYS A 549 -6.13 -27.83 -16.54
C LYS A 549 -7.47 -28.33 -15.99
N ARG A 550 -8.47 -27.45 -15.83
CA ARG A 550 -9.82 -27.78 -15.34
C ARG A 550 -10.64 -28.61 -16.33
N TRP A 551 -10.40 -28.43 -17.64
CA TRP A 551 -11.09 -29.20 -18.69
C TRP A 551 -10.55 -30.63 -18.83
N ARG A 552 -9.51 -30.98 -18.05
CA ARG A 552 -8.97 -32.33 -17.91
C ARG A 552 -9.71 -33.10 -16.79
N ASN A 553 -11.05 -33.07 -16.81
CA ASN A 553 -11.87 -33.70 -15.78
C ASN A 553 -11.61 -35.20 -15.69
N ARG A 554 -10.97 -35.64 -14.61
CA ARG A 554 -10.70 -37.06 -14.29
C ARG A 554 -11.75 -37.69 -13.37
N LYS A 555 -12.73 -36.89 -12.94
CA LYS A 555 -13.83 -37.28 -12.06
C LYS A 555 -15.17 -36.97 -12.70
N PHE A 556 -16.08 -37.94 -12.68
CA PHE A 556 -17.45 -37.78 -13.16
C PHE A 556 -18.43 -38.38 -12.15
N SER A 557 -19.43 -37.60 -11.73
CA SER A 557 -20.53 -38.07 -10.89
C SER A 557 -21.85 -37.70 -11.55
N LEU A 558 -22.71 -38.70 -11.75
CA LEU A 558 -24.02 -38.54 -12.35
C LEU A 558 -25.07 -39.14 -11.42
N LYS A 559 -25.88 -38.24 -10.83
CA LYS A 559 -27.02 -38.59 -9.97
C LYS A 559 -28.31 -38.09 -10.60
N VAL A 560 -28.92 -38.90 -11.45
CA VAL A 560 -30.10 -38.48 -12.23
C VAL A 560 -31.37 -38.74 -11.44
N ARG A 561 -32.28 -37.76 -11.32
CA ARG A 561 -33.62 -37.96 -10.72
C ARG A 561 -34.77 -37.95 -11.75
N GLN A 562 -34.49 -37.59 -13.00
CA GLN A 562 -35.45 -37.56 -14.11
C GLN A 562 -35.06 -38.59 -15.18
N SER A 563 -36.02 -39.08 -15.97
CA SER A 563 -35.77 -40.12 -16.99
C SER A 563 -34.90 -39.61 -18.14
N VAL A 564 -33.57 -39.72 -18.03
CA VAL A 564 -32.64 -39.62 -19.16
C VAL A 564 -32.67 -40.94 -19.95
N GLU A 565 -32.59 -40.87 -21.28
CA GLU A 565 -32.53 -42.08 -22.11
C GLU A 565 -31.26 -42.91 -21.84
N SER A 566 -31.42 -44.22 -21.67
CA SER A 566 -30.32 -45.15 -21.36
C SER A 566 -29.22 -45.16 -22.42
N SER A 567 -29.57 -44.90 -23.69
CA SER A 567 -28.63 -44.79 -24.83
C SER A 567 -27.58 -43.70 -24.63
N HIS A 568 -27.98 -42.55 -24.06
CA HIS A 568 -27.07 -41.44 -23.78
C HIS A 568 -26.10 -41.79 -22.66
N ILE A 569 -26.58 -42.44 -21.60
CA ILE A 569 -25.75 -42.83 -20.45
C ILE A 569 -24.72 -43.89 -20.86
N ILE A 570 -25.13 -44.89 -21.66
CA ILE A 570 -24.20 -45.89 -22.21
C ILE A 570 -23.11 -45.21 -23.05
N ARG A 571 -23.50 -44.27 -23.93
CA ARG A 571 -22.53 -43.52 -24.75
C ARG A 571 -21.58 -42.66 -23.89
N TRP A 572 -22.07 -42.12 -22.77
CA TRP A 572 -21.23 -41.39 -21.80
C TRP A 572 -20.18 -42.29 -21.20
N ILE A 573 -20.56 -43.48 -20.74
CA ILE A 573 -19.63 -44.42 -20.10
C ILE A 573 -18.54 -44.88 -21.08
N ILE A 574 -18.91 -45.21 -22.32
CA ILE A 574 -17.93 -45.61 -23.36
C ILE A 574 -16.95 -44.46 -23.66
N ASN A 575 -17.46 -43.23 -23.80
CA ASN A 575 -16.59 -42.09 -24.06
C ASN A 575 -15.67 -41.78 -22.86
N LEU A 576 -16.17 -41.83 -21.62
CA LEU A 576 -15.37 -41.54 -20.43
C LEU A 576 -14.26 -42.58 -20.20
N THR A 577 -14.56 -43.87 -20.42
CA THR A 577 -13.58 -44.95 -20.32
C THR A 577 -12.48 -44.82 -21.36
N SER A 578 -12.81 -44.43 -22.60
CA SER A 578 -11.82 -44.15 -23.65
C SER A 578 -10.90 -42.96 -23.35
N ARG A 579 -11.33 -42.03 -22.48
CA ARG A 579 -10.62 -40.78 -22.15
C ARG A 579 -9.79 -40.87 -20.87
N GLY A 580 -9.72 -42.04 -20.23
CA GLY A 580 -8.87 -42.26 -19.06
C GLY A 580 -9.42 -41.69 -17.75
N ILE A 581 -10.72 -41.86 -17.51
CA ILE A 581 -11.38 -41.47 -16.25
C ILE A 581 -10.77 -42.19 -15.03
N VAL A 582 -10.69 -41.49 -13.89
CA VAL A 582 -10.08 -41.99 -12.64
C VAL A 582 -11.12 -42.22 -11.54
N ASP A 583 -12.13 -41.36 -11.43
CA ASP A 583 -13.20 -41.46 -10.42
C ASP A 583 -14.57 -41.39 -11.10
N LEU A 584 -15.36 -42.46 -11.02
CA LEU A 584 -16.65 -42.58 -11.68
C LEU A 584 -17.74 -42.91 -10.66
N ASP A 585 -18.78 -42.08 -10.58
CA ASP A 585 -19.93 -42.24 -9.70
C ASP A 585 -21.24 -42.18 -10.51
N LEU A 586 -21.99 -43.27 -10.54
CA LEU A 586 -23.20 -43.41 -11.36
C LEU A 586 -24.38 -43.88 -10.51
N ASP A 587 -25.44 -43.07 -10.45
CA ASP A 587 -26.68 -43.38 -9.72
C ASP A 587 -27.87 -42.77 -10.47
N THR A 588 -28.84 -43.57 -10.90
CA THR A 588 -29.88 -43.09 -11.81
C THR A 588 -31.23 -42.86 -11.16
N LEU A 589 -31.38 -43.18 -9.85
CA LEU A 589 -32.54 -42.91 -8.97
C LEU A 589 -33.94 -43.01 -9.62
N THR A 590 -34.08 -43.77 -10.70
CA THR A 590 -35.27 -43.86 -11.55
C THR A 590 -35.63 -45.32 -11.77
N SER A 591 -36.84 -45.60 -12.25
CA SER A 591 -37.33 -46.96 -12.51
C SER A 591 -36.71 -47.60 -13.77
N LYS A 592 -36.06 -46.82 -14.65
CA LYS A 592 -35.40 -47.31 -15.85
C LYS A 592 -34.00 -47.80 -15.51
N VAL A 593 -33.73 -49.04 -15.90
CA VAL A 593 -32.47 -49.73 -15.61
C VAL A 593 -31.48 -49.52 -16.76
N ILE A 594 -30.19 -49.38 -16.43
CA ILE A 594 -29.09 -49.22 -17.40
C ILE A 594 -28.12 -50.38 -17.25
N THR A 595 -27.86 -51.07 -18.36
CA THR A 595 -26.84 -52.12 -18.42
C THR A 595 -25.47 -51.50 -18.65
N LEU A 596 -24.49 -51.85 -17.82
CA LEU A 596 -23.13 -51.36 -17.96
C LEU A 596 -22.45 -51.94 -19.21
N PRO A 597 -21.77 -51.10 -20.04
CA PRO A 597 -21.02 -51.56 -21.19
C PRO A 597 -19.74 -52.29 -20.77
N SER A 598 -19.26 -53.24 -21.59
CA SER A 598 -18.10 -54.09 -21.29
C SER A 598 -16.78 -53.32 -21.09
N GLU A 599 -16.67 -52.15 -21.72
CA GLU A 599 -15.52 -51.27 -21.80
C GLU A 599 -15.12 -50.72 -20.42
N ILE A 600 -16.09 -50.59 -19.50
CA ILE A 600 -15.81 -50.16 -18.13
C ILE A 600 -14.93 -51.17 -17.39
N PHE A 601 -15.11 -52.46 -17.65
CA PHE A 601 -14.41 -53.56 -16.96
C PHE A 601 -13.00 -53.81 -17.46
N THR A 602 -12.58 -53.12 -18.53
CA THR A 602 -11.21 -53.19 -19.10
C THR A 602 -10.44 -51.88 -18.92
N CYS A 603 -11.01 -50.93 -18.17
CA CYS A 603 -10.44 -49.60 -18.02
C CYS A 603 -9.25 -49.60 -17.05
N LYS A 604 -8.08 -49.23 -17.56
CA LYS A 604 -6.81 -49.24 -16.79
C LYS A 604 -6.64 -48.05 -15.84
N THR A 605 -7.45 -47.00 -15.98
CA THR A 605 -7.25 -45.72 -15.28
C THR A 605 -8.17 -45.50 -14.09
N ILE A 606 -9.26 -46.26 -13.98
CA ILE A 606 -10.25 -46.07 -12.91
C ILE A 606 -9.63 -46.53 -11.59
N VAL A 607 -9.58 -45.60 -10.64
CA VAL A 607 -9.11 -45.82 -9.26
C VAL A 607 -10.28 -45.95 -8.30
N LYS A 608 -11.37 -45.22 -8.55
CA LYS A 608 -12.58 -45.23 -7.73
C LYS A 608 -13.82 -45.41 -8.59
N LEU A 609 -14.61 -46.44 -8.29
CA LEU A 609 -15.84 -46.76 -9.00
C LEU A 609 -17.00 -46.84 -7.99
N LYS A 610 -18.02 -46.00 -8.19
CA LYS A 610 -19.26 -46.01 -7.42
C LYS A 610 -20.43 -46.25 -8.36
N LEU A 611 -21.21 -47.29 -8.08
CA LEU A 611 -22.39 -47.66 -8.84
C LEU A 611 -23.58 -47.74 -7.89
N GLY A 612 -24.68 -47.09 -8.28
CA GLY A 612 -25.87 -46.86 -7.46
C GLY A 612 -27.14 -47.46 -8.05
N TRP A 613 -28.27 -46.93 -7.60
CA TRP A 613 -29.61 -47.40 -7.97
C TRP A 613 -29.83 -47.31 -9.49
N GLY A 614 -30.47 -48.34 -10.06
CA GLY A 614 -30.83 -48.37 -11.49
C GLY A 614 -29.72 -48.85 -12.42
N VAL A 615 -28.58 -49.31 -11.89
CA VAL A 615 -27.50 -49.94 -12.66
C VAL A 615 -27.63 -51.48 -12.64
N VAL A 616 -27.50 -52.12 -13.80
CA VAL A 616 -27.42 -53.58 -13.95
C VAL A 616 -26.06 -54.00 -14.52
N ILE A 617 -25.44 -54.99 -13.88
CA ILE A 617 -24.28 -55.72 -14.38
C ILE A 617 -24.78 -57.06 -14.91
N ALA A 618 -25.02 -57.12 -16.23
CA ALA A 618 -25.57 -58.32 -16.86
C ALA A 618 -24.50 -59.39 -17.12
N LYS A 619 -23.27 -58.98 -17.48
CA LYS A 619 -22.14 -59.87 -17.72
C LYS A 619 -20.83 -59.11 -17.53
N VAL A 620 -19.91 -59.69 -16.76
CA VAL A 620 -18.51 -59.25 -16.72
C VAL A 620 -17.74 -60.05 -17.76
N PRO A 621 -17.02 -59.41 -18.70
CA PRO A 621 -16.28 -60.11 -19.74
C PRO A 621 -15.07 -60.87 -19.17
N GLU A 622 -14.67 -61.98 -19.80
CA GLU A 622 -13.58 -62.83 -19.31
C GLU A 622 -12.22 -62.14 -19.27
N ASN A 623 -12.02 -61.13 -20.13
CA ASN A 623 -10.83 -60.30 -20.15
C ASN A 623 -10.91 -59.06 -19.23
N ALA A 624 -11.89 -59.02 -18.32
CA ALA A 624 -12.02 -57.93 -17.36
C ALA A 624 -10.75 -57.78 -16.52
N SER A 625 -10.23 -56.56 -16.47
CA SER A 625 -9.04 -56.22 -15.71
C SER A 625 -9.11 -54.75 -15.33
N LEU A 626 -9.17 -54.49 -14.03
CA LEU A 626 -9.21 -53.16 -13.43
C LEU A 626 -7.94 -52.96 -12.58
N PRO A 627 -6.77 -52.78 -13.22
CA PRO A 627 -5.46 -52.86 -12.56
C PRO A 627 -5.17 -51.69 -11.60
N SER A 628 -5.92 -50.59 -11.69
CA SER A 628 -5.72 -49.39 -10.85
C SER A 628 -6.82 -49.20 -9.80
N LEU A 629 -7.83 -50.07 -9.76
CA LEU A 629 -9.02 -49.86 -8.93
C LEU A 629 -8.72 -50.17 -7.47
N LYS A 630 -8.70 -49.12 -6.65
CA LYS A 630 -8.49 -49.18 -5.19
C LYS A 630 -9.80 -49.20 -4.42
N THR A 631 -10.85 -48.59 -4.96
CA THR A 631 -12.08 -48.38 -4.21
C THR A 631 -13.32 -48.71 -5.05
N LEU A 632 -14.12 -49.67 -4.58
CA LEU A 632 -15.35 -50.11 -5.24
C LEU A 632 -16.55 -49.96 -4.29
N PHE A 633 -17.51 -49.12 -4.69
CA PHE A 633 -18.78 -48.96 -3.98
C PHE A 633 -19.93 -49.42 -4.88
N LEU A 634 -20.72 -50.35 -4.38
CA LEU A 634 -21.91 -50.89 -5.02
C LEU A 634 -23.11 -50.65 -4.09
N TYR A 635 -24.06 -49.84 -4.52
CA TYR A 635 -25.26 -49.47 -3.76
C TYR A 635 -26.52 -49.81 -4.59
N CYS A 636 -27.27 -50.84 -4.19
CA CYS A 636 -28.49 -51.33 -4.86
C CYS A 636 -28.29 -51.60 -6.37
N VAL A 637 -27.14 -52.19 -6.70
CA VAL A 637 -26.79 -52.62 -8.07
C VAL A 637 -27.31 -54.03 -8.29
N ARG A 638 -27.97 -54.26 -9.43
CA ARG A 638 -28.54 -55.57 -9.79
C ARG A 638 -27.55 -56.43 -10.59
N PHE A 639 -27.41 -57.69 -10.20
CA PHE A 639 -26.55 -58.69 -10.85
C PHE A 639 -27.39 -59.82 -11.47
N SER A 640 -26.89 -60.43 -12.55
CA SER A 640 -27.60 -61.50 -13.29
C SER A 640 -27.19 -62.92 -12.88
N GLY A 641 -26.30 -63.07 -11.89
CA GLY A 641 -25.61 -64.31 -11.57
C GLY A 641 -24.42 -64.08 -10.63
N ARG A 642 -23.27 -64.72 -10.89
CA ARG A 642 -22.05 -64.61 -10.04
C ARG A 642 -21.07 -63.54 -10.52
N GLU A 643 -21.57 -62.51 -11.18
CA GLU A 643 -20.72 -61.49 -11.78
C GLU A 643 -19.98 -60.66 -10.72
N VAL A 644 -20.49 -60.57 -9.48
CA VAL A 644 -19.81 -59.92 -8.36
C VAL A 644 -18.46 -60.56 -8.06
N GLU A 645 -18.40 -61.89 -8.03
CA GLU A 645 -17.17 -62.66 -7.75
C GLU A 645 -16.15 -62.47 -8.88
N THR A 646 -16.66 -62.45 -10.13
CA THR A 646 -15.86 -62.18 -11.33
C THR A 646 -15.34 -60.74 -11.35
N LEU A 647 -16.13 -59.78 -10.87
CA LEU A 647 -15.73 -58.38 -10.77
C LEU A 647 -14.65 -58.17 -9.71
N ILE A 648 -14.80 -58.79 -8.53
CA ILE A 648 -13.81 -58.69 -7.44
C ILE A 648 -12.48 -59.29 -7.90
N SER A 649 -12.49 -60.46 -8.55
CA SER A 649 -11.27 -61.09 -9.08
C SER A 649 -10.59 -60.29 -10.20
N ALA A 650 -11.33 -59.47 -10.94
CA ALA A 650 -10.76 -58.55 -11.93
C ALA A 650 -10.01 -57.34 -11.30
N CYS A 651 -10.17 -57.10 -9.99
CA CYS A 651 -9.58 -55.97 -9.27
C CYS A 651 -8.34 -56.41 -8.48
N HIS A 652 -7.16 -56.02 -8.95
CA HIS A 652 -5.88 -56.58 -8.47
C HIS A 652 -5.25 -55.81 -7.29
N VAL A 653 -5.70 -54.57 -7.06
CA VAL A 653 -5.15 -53.63 -6.07
C VAL A 653 -6.26 -53.01 -5.20
N LEU A 654 -7.38 -53.73 -5.05
CA LEU A 654 -8.56 -53.25 -4.34
C LEU A 654 -8.27 -53.15 -2.84
N GLU A 655 -8.44 -51.97 -2.27
CA GLU A 655 -8.19 -51.66 -0.85
C GLU A 655 -9.52 -51.53 -0.08
N GLU A 656 -10.57 -50.99 -0.71
CA GLU A 656 -11.87 -50.74 -0.08
C GLU A 656 -13.03 -51.28 -0.95
N LEU A 657 -13.86 -52.13 -0.36
CA LEU A 657 -15.05 -52.71 -0.98
C LEU A 657 -16.28 -52.45 -0.09
N THR A 658 -17.28 -51.80 -0.66
CA THR A 658 -18.59 -51.63 -0.03
C THR A 658 -19.67 -52.17 -0.94
N ILE A 659 -20.48 -53.10 -0.42
CA ILE A 659 -21.64 -53.64 -1.11
C ILE A 659 -22.85 -53.46 -0.20
N PHE A 660 -23.78 -52.61 -0.64
CA PHE A 660 -25.06 -52.35 0.01
C PHE A 660 -26.16 -52.61 -1.02
N GLY A 661 -27.24 -53.29 -0.66
CA GLY A 661 -28.28 -53.62 -1.64
C GLY A 661 -29.59 -54.08 -1.03
N ASP A 662 -30.61 -54.22 -1.88
CA ASP A 662 -31.85 -54.89 -1.52
C ASP A 662 -31.60 -56.40 -1.33
N PRO A 663 -32.44 -57.12 -0.56
CA PRO A 663 -32.17 -58.50 -0.13
C PRO A 663 -31.87 -59.49 -1.27
N TRP A 664 -32.38 -59.25 -2.48
CA TRP A 664 -32.22 -60.10 -3.65
C TRP A 664 -30.84 -59.97 -4.32
N ASP A 665 -30.12 -58.86 -4.11
CA ASP A 665 -28.83 -58.58 -4.76
C ASP A 665 -27.64 -59.20 -3.99
N LEU A 666 -27.79 -59.43 -2.68
CA LEU A 666 -26.76 -60.05 -1.82
C LEU A 666 -26.84 -61.59 -1.79
N GLU A 667 -27.92 -62.20 -2.30
CA GLU A 667 -28.06 -63.66 -2.42
C GLU A 667 -26.99 -64.29 -3.35
N GLN A 668 -26.39 -63.47 -4.22
CA GLN A 668 -25.51 -63.90 -5.30
C GLN A 668 -24.00 -63.82 -4.95
N CYS A 669 -23.62 -63.14 -3.86
CA CYS A 669 -22.23 -63.07 -3.40
C CYS A 669 -21.96 -64.18 -2.37
N ARG A 670 -21.26 -65.25 -2.76
CA ARG A 670 -20.91 -66.38 -1.88
C ARG A 670 -19.46 -66.36 -1.43
N THR A 671 -18.60 -65.71 -2.20
CA THR A 671 -17.16 -65.65 -1.95
C THR A 671 -16.64 -64.23 -2.09
N VAL A 672 -15.98 -63.73 -1.04
CA VAL A 672 -15.16 -62.52 -1.11
C VAL A 672 -13.71 -62.96 -0.93
N SER A 673 -12.98 -63.08 -2.04
CA SER A 673 -11.55 -63.40 -2.06
C SER A 673 -10.78 -62.26 -2.72
N CYS A 674 -9.96 -61.57 -1.94
CA CYS A 674 -9.14 -60.45 -2.41
C CYS A 674 -7.99 -60.22 -1.42
N PRO A 675 -6.73 -60.53 -1.79
CA PRO A 675 -5.60 -60.45 -0.88
C PRO A 675 -5.17 -59.02 -0.54
N THR A 676 -5.55 -58.03 -1.34
CA THR A 676 -5.18 -56.61 -1.13
C THR A 676 -6.22 -55.83 -0.32
N LEU A 677 -7.37 -56.43 -0.02
CA LEU A 677 -8.50 -55.73 0.58
C LEU A 677 -8.22 -55.40 2.05
N GLU A 678 -8.32 -54.12 2.42
CA GLU A 678 -8.10 -53.62 3.77
C GLU A 678 -9.42 -53.28 4.49
N ARG A 679 -10.45 -52.84 3.75
CA ARG A 679 -11.75 -52.46 4.30
C ARG A 679 -12.90 -53.12 3.55
N LEU A 680 -13.75 -53.85 4.28
CA LEU A 680 -14.93 -54.52 3.75
C LEU A 680 -16.19 -54.06 4.50
N THR A 681 -17.19 -53.61 3.76
CA THR A 681 -18.47 -53.18 4.31
C THR A 681 -19.62 -53.84 3.55
N LEU A 682 -20.37 -54.69 4.26
CA LEU A 682 -21.50 -55.48 3.78
C LEU A 682 -22.72 -55.26 4.69
N PRO A 683 -23.41 -54.09 4.61
CA PRO A 683 -24.56 -53.81 5.44
C PRO A 683 -25.84 -54.32 4.75
N CYS A 684 -26.46 -55.39 5.25
CA CYS A 684 -27.80 -55.83 4.83
C CYS A 684 -28.86 -55.43 5.87
N LYS A 685 -30.03 -54.98 5.39
CA LYS A 685 -31.26 -54.79 6.19
C LYS A 685 -32.40 -55.59 5.57
N SER A 686 -32.42 -56.90 5.77
CA SER A 686 -33.52 -57.73 5.26
C SER A 686 -34.72 -57.75 6.23
N HIS A 687 -35.90 -57.37 5.73
CA HIS A 687 -37.17 -57.42 6.45
C HIS A 687 -38.09 -58.59 6.05
N LYS A 688 -37.70 -59.47 5.11
CA LYS A 688 -38.56 -60.60 4.65
C LYS A 688 -37.82 -61.93 4.56
N GLU A 689 -38.51 -63.00 4.97
CA GLU A 689 -38.01 -64.38 5.04
C GLU A 689 -37.85 -65.01 3.66
N VAL A 690 -36.65 -65.52 3.34
CA VAL A 690 -36.44 -66.42 2.22
C VAL A 690 -35.65 -67.65 2.71
N LYS A 691 -36.21 -68.85 2.47
CA LYS A 691 -35.64 -70.16 2.83
C LYS A 691 -34.59 -70.60 1.80
N VAL A 692 -33.38 -70.05 1.82
CA VAL A 692 -32.28 -70.57 1.00
C VAL A 692 -31.06 -70.84 1.87
N SER A 693 -30.46 -72.01 1.69
CA SER A 693 -29.21 -72.37 2.36
C SER A 693 -28.04 -71.56 1.82
N ARG A 694 -27.30 -70.91 2.73
CA ARG A 694 -26.28 -69.91 2.35
C ARG A 694 -24.90 -70.31 2.88
N LEU A 695 -23.93 -70.37 1.97
CA LEU A 695 -22.51 -70.56 2.25
C LEU A 695 -21.79 -69.25 1.97
N LEU A 696 -20.97 -68.78 2.92
CA LEU A 696 -20.22 -67.53 2.76
C LEU A 696 -18.74 -67.74 3.10
N THR A 697 -17.87 -67.40 2.15
CA THR A 697 -16.42 -67.51 2.28
C THR A 697 -15.76 -66.13 2.31
N PHE A 698 -14.87 -65.93 3.27
CA PHE A 698 -13.97 -64.77 3.34
C PHE A 698 -12.53 -65.25 3.17
N ASP A 699 -11.88 -64.84 2.10
CA ASP A 699 -10.46 -65.09 1.87
C ASP A 699 -9.72 -63.78 1.58
N THR A 700 -9.51 -63.00 2.65
CA THR A 700 -8.99 -61.63 2.59
C THR A 700 -7.98 -61.43 3.73
N PRO A 701 -6.76 -62.00 3.63
CA PRO A 701 -5.81 -62.03 4.73
C PRO A 701 -5.38 -60.64 5.23
N SER A 702 -5.33 -59.64 4.35
CA SER A 702 -4.92 -58.26 4.66
C SER A 702 -6.04 -57.38 5.21
N LEU A 703 -7.24 -57.93 5.44
CA LEU A 703 -8.39 -57.15 5.87
C LEU A 703 -8.18 -56.59 7.28
N ALA A 704 -8.26 -55.28 7.46
CA ALA A 704 -8.09 -54.58 8.73
C ALA A 704 -9.44 -54.16 9.36
N TYR A 705 -10.45 -53.86 8.54
CA TYR A 705 -11.79 -53.47 8.98
C TYR A 705 -12.88 -54.30 8.30
N LEU A 706 -13.79 -54.87 9.09
CA LEU A 706 -14.98 -55.60 8.62
C LEU A 706 -16.25 -55.00 9.22
N GLU A 707 -17.18 -54.56 8.38
CA GLU A 707 -18.57 -54.32 8.77
C GLU A 707 -19.47 -55.31 8.06
N TYR A 708 -20.12 -56.19 8.80
CA TYR A 708 -20.99 -57.24 8.25
C TYR A 708 -22.31 -57.29 9.01
N SER A 709 -23.41 -57.07 8.29
CA SER A 709 -24.77 -57.14 8.81
C SER A 709 -25.58 -58.07 7.94
N ASP A 710 -25.99 -59.23 8.45
CA ASP A 710 -26.84 -60.20 7.74
C ASP A 710 -27.42 -61.26 8.70
N TYR A 711 -28.21 -62.21 8.22
CA TYR A 711 -28.51 -63.44 8.94
C TYR A 711 -27.28 -64.36 9.01
N VAL A 712 -27.16 -65.15 10.07
CA VAL A 712 -26.09 -66.17 10.19
C VAL A 712 -26.21 -67.17 9.03
N ALA A 713 -25.15 -67.32 8.23
CA ALA A 713 -25.07 -68.33 7.16
C ALA A 713 -25.08 -69.76 7.73
N ASP A 714 -25.52 -70.73 6.92
CA ASP A 714 -25.57 -72.14 7.35
C ASP A 714 -24.16 -72.67 7.65
N GLU A 715 -23.18 -72.28 6.83
CA GLU A 715 -21.76 -72.60 7.03
C GLU A 715 -20.86 -71.50 6.46
N TYR A 716 -19.68 -71.35 7.07
CA TYR A 716 -18.59 -70.49 6.61
C TYR A 716 -17.39 -71.36 6.24
N PRO A 717 -17.29 -71.87 4.99
CA PRO A 717 -16.30 -72.88 4.64
C PRO A 717 -14.86 -72.43 4.84
N ILE A 718 -14.54 -71.19 4.43
CA ILE A 718 -13.20 -70.59 4.54
C ILE A 718 -13.37 -69.18 5.13
N VAL A 719 -12.63 -68.89 6.19
CA VAL A 719 -12.57 -67.56 6.84
C VAL A 719 -11.11 -67.23 7.16
N ASN A 720 -10.47 -66.51 6.26
CA ASN A 720 -9.09 -66.04 6.37
C ASN A 720 -9.09 -64.52 6.56
N LEU A 721 -9.05 -64.11 7.83
CA LEU A 721 -9.14 -62.71 8.30
C LEU A 721 -7.96 -62.39 9.25
N GLY A 722 -6.75 -62.87 8.91
CA GLY A 722 -5.60 -62.89 9.83
C GLY A 722 -5.17 -61.52 10.38
N SER A 723 -5.34 -60.46 9.59
CA SER A 723 -4.95 -59.07 9.92
C SER A 723 -6.10 -58.19 10.44
N LEU A 724 -7.25 -58.78 10.79
CA LEU A 724 -8.44 -58.02 11.17
C LEU A 724 -8.29 -57.35 12.54
N VAL A 725 -8.40 -56.02 12.56
CA VAL A 725 -8.26 -55.18 13.77
C VAL A 725 -9.61 -54.77 14.33
N GLU A 726 -10.53 -54.35 13.45
CA GLU A 726 -11.86 -53.87 13.84
C GLU A 726 -12.96 -54.66 13.11
N ALA A 727 -13.94 -55.16 13.87
CA ALA A 727 -15.09 -55.86 13.33
C ALA A 727 -16.39 -55.30 13.91
N LYS A 728 -17.33 -54.93 13.03
CA LYS A 728 -18.68 -54.53 13.37
C LYS A 728 -19.67 -55.55 12.81
N LEU A 729 -20.30 -56.31 13.70
CA LEU A 729 -21.17 -57.42 13.34
C LEU A 729 -22.61 -57.17 13.78
N THR A 730 -23.53 -57.39 12.86
CA THR A 730 -24.97 -57.36 13.10
C THR A 730 -25.56 -58.66 12.57
N LEU A 731 -25.50 -59.73 13.37
CA LEU A 731 -25.98 -61.05 12.97
C LEU A 731 -27.34 -61.34 13.59
N ASP A 732 -28.38 -61.50 12.77
CA ASP A 732 -29.69 -61.95 13.27
C ASP A 732 -29.84 -63.48 13.09
N SER A 733 -30.53 -64.13 14.02
CA SER A 733 -30.81 -65.56 13.97
C SER A 733 -32.31 -65.78 14.09
N LYS A 734 -32.93 -66.33 13.05
CA LYS A 734 -34.34 -66.76 13.07
C LYS A 734 -34.51 -68.28 13.15
N ARG A 735 -33.46 -69.07 12.90
CA ARG A 735 -33.45 -70.53 13.07
C ARG A 735 -32.85 -70.92 14.44
N PRO A 736 -33.23 -72.07 15.02
CA PRO A 736 -32.54 -72.61 16.19
C PRO A 736 -31.05 -72.83 15.88
N ILE A 737 -30.18 -72.42 16.81
CA ILE A 737 -28.72 -72.39 16.68
C ILE A 737 -28.11 -73.76 16.29
N SER A 738 -28.87 -74.85 16.44
CA SER A 738 -28.46 -76.21 16.06
C SER A 738 -28.26 -76.44 14.56
N GLU A 739 -28.78 -75.58 13.68
CA GLU A 739 -28.68 -75.73 12.21
C GLU A 739 -27.62 -74.84 11.54
N SER A 740 -26.99 -73.92 12.27
CA SER A 740 -25.96 -73.02 11.75
C SER A 740 -24.59 -73.33 12.35
N ASN A 741 -23.52 -73.35 11.56
CA ASN A 741 -22.15 -73.58 12.03
C ASN A 741 -21.24 -72.35 11.85
N PRO A 742 -21.31 -71.35 12.76
CA PRO A 742 -20.48 -70.14 12.68
C PRO A 742 -19.07 -70.30 13.24
N LYS A 743 -18.62 -71.53 13.58
CA LYS A 743 -17.31 -71.77 14.22
C LYS A 743 -16.14 -71.16 13.45
N ASN A 744 -16.13 -71.28 12.12
CA ASN A 744 -15.08 -70.73 11.28
C ASN A 744 -15.09 -69.20 11.25
N MET A 745 -16.29 -68.58 11.28
CA MET A 745 -16.43 -67.13 11.39
C MET A 745 -15.88 -66.62 12.73
N ILE A 746 -16.23 -67.27 13.84
CA ILE A 746 -15.70 -66.91 15.17
C ILE A 746 -14.17 -67.08 15.21
N LYS A 747 -13.65 -68.18 14.66
CA LYS A 747 -12.21 -68.43 14.55
C LYS A 747 -11.48 -67.35 13.75
N GLY A 748 -12.12 -66.80 12.71
CA GLY A 748 -11.59 -65.68 11.93
C GLY A 748 -11.48 -64.37 12.71
N LEU A 749 -12.32 -64.18 13.73
CA LEU A 749 -12.37 -62.96 14.56
C LEU A 749 -11.41 -62.99 15.76
N ARG A 750 -10.62 -64.06 15.93
CA ARG A 750 -9.76 -64.29 17.12
C ARG A 750 -8.74 -63.19 17.41
N ASN A 751 -8.35 -62.41 16.40
CA ASN A 751 -7.32 -61.38 16.49
C ASN A 751 -7.87 -59.95 16.54
N VAL A 752 -9.20 -59.78 16.61
CA VAL A 752 -9.86 -58.47 16.58
C VAL A 752 -9.65 -57.71 17.89
N GLU A 753 -9.18 -56.48 17.80
CA GLU A 753 -8.99 -55.58 18.95
C GLU A 753 -10.29 -54.85 19.33
N ILE A 754 -11.09 -54.47 18.32
CA ILE A 754 -12.33 -53.71 18.49
C ILE A 754 -13.48 -54.50 17.88
N LEU A 755 -14.31 -55.12 18.72
CA LEU A 755 -15.51 -55.86 18.30
C LEU A 755 -16.79 -55.11 18.70
N ASN A 756 -17.54 -54.65 17.71
CA ASN A 756 -18.83 -53.97 17.90
C ASN A 756 -19.98 -54.89 17.49
N LEU A 757 -20.77 -55.33 18.47
CA LEU A 757 -21.98 -56.12 18.26
C LEU A 757 -23.20 -55.22 18.41
N SER A 758 -23.88 -54.93 17.30
CA SER A 758 -24.89 -53.87 17.23
C SER A 758 -26.29 -54.28 17.71
N SER A 759 -26.55 -55.58 17.93
CA SER A 759 -27.86 -56.12 18.33
C SER A 759 -27.75 -57.05 19.53
N LEU A 760 -28.68 -56.91 20.49
CA LEU A 760 -28.75 -57.71 21.72
C LEU A 760 -28.88 -59.22 21.45
N LYS A 761 -29.50 -59.59 20.31
CA LYS A 761 -29.60 -60.98 19.83
C LYS A 761 -28.26 -61.51 19.33
N THR A 762 -27.51 -60.68 18.59
CA THR A 762 -26.16 -60.98 18.12
C THR A 762 -25.22 -61.21 19.31
N SER A 763 -25.28 -60.34 20.33
CA SER A 763 -24.45 -60.47 21.53
C SER A 763 -24.75 -61.74 22.32
N ARG A 764 -26.04 -62.12 22.47
CA ARG A 764 -26.44 -63.39 23.11
C ARG A 764 -26.03 -64.62 22.30
N GLY A 765 -26.19 -64.59 20.97
CA GLY A 765 -25.77 -65.68 20.10
C GLY A 765 -24.25 -65.88 20.11
N PHE A 766 -23.48 -64.79 20.04
CA PHE A 766 -22.02 -64.82 20.08
C PHE A 766 -21.50 -65.36 21.43
N LEU A 767 -22.11 -64.97 22.56
CA LEU A 767 -21.78 -65.47 23.91
C LEU A 767 -22.13 -66.95 24.15
N LEU A 768 -23.12 -67.50 23.43
CA LEU A 768 -23.46 -68.93 23.51
C LEU A 768 -22.56 -69.81 22.62
N MET A 769 -21.77 -69.20 21.74
CA MET A 769 -20.95 -69.87 20.72
C MET A 769 -19.43 -69.68 20.92
N CYS A 770 -19.02 -68.79 21.83
CA CYS A 770 -17.69 -68.71 22.43
C CYS A 770 -17.63 -69.63 23.64
#